data_AF-A0A3M6GY93-F1
#
_entry.id   AF-A0A3M6GY93-F1
#
_cell.length_a   1.000
_cell.length_b   1.000
_cell.length_c   1.000
_cell.angle_alpha   90.00
_cell.angle_beta   90.00
_cell.angle_gamma   90.00
#
_symmetry.space_group_name_H-M   'P 1'
#
loop_
_entity.id
_entity.type
_entity.pdbx_description
1 polymer ?
#
loop_
_entity_poly.entity_id
_entity_poly.type
_entity_poly.pdbx_seq_one_letter_code
_entity_poly.pdbx_strand_id
1 'polypeptide(L)'
;MIAGNDVSLIAGQNLDNVGTLHAANNLSAVAGNNLINTGLIEAGNRLDLLAGNDLINTAGGIIKGRDVSLTAINGDVINERSITSIDNSARGQRHNEFADSAARIEAANDMSISAGRDVINKGSVLESGRDMTIQAGRDVTIAPTEVTNSLFSDSKHNSSDITQLGSTASSGRDLTVQAGRDISIIASQIDAKRDIAMAATENLTISSAADEEHSLSKSKKLTRQEDHVSQVAADLEAGGSVALQAGQNLAVISSRITAGKEAYLVAGENLDILAAQDSDYSLYDKKKKGSFGAKNFKRDEVTDTRNISSEITTGGNLTLASGGDQRYQVAKLNSGNDLLINSGGAIDFEGVKDLHDESHTKNKSSAAWFSTKGKGATDETFRQSELVAKGEVAIQAVNGLRIDVKQVNQQSVSQSIDAMVKADPQLAWIKDAEKRGDINWRQVKEIHESFKYDNSGLGPAAQIVVAILMAAVMGPAGFGLSAGIGGAVATSVATTAVTSTINNKGDLGAVFKDVTSSNAIKGYAMAGVMAGFVPTINPKNLGLDLASVQTVATKVITESVIKTAIMGGSFKDNLGSSIVSTGIATGGAIAAGKIGDFTLFDEGKLTKVGMHAVLGGLMSEAMGGDFRTGALAAGANEMVVDYLAERLLPKGVDRDSQAYQAGVSKLMTASQLIGALTAAATGGDASAAAAVTANSTQ
;
A
#
# COMPACT_ATOMS: atom_id res chain seq x y z
N MET A 1 25.93 46.26 3.88
CA MET A 1 26.70 45.74 5.02
C MET A 1 26.61 46.73 6.16
N ILE A 2 26.30 46.26 7.36
CA ILE A 2 26.39 47.01 8.62
C ILE A 2 27.42 46.27 9.47
N ALA A 3 28.45 46.99 9.94
CA ALA A 3 29.52 46.40 10.75
C ALA A 3 29.91 47.32 11.91
N GLY A 4 30.22 46.76 13.06
CA GLY A 4 30.66 47.51 14.24
C GLY A 4 31.31 46.62 15.31
N ASN A 5 31.78 47.22 16.40
CA ASN A 5 32.20 46.43 17.57
C ASN A 5 30.97 45.82 18.26
N ASP A 6 29.98 46.66 18.53
CA ASP A 6 28.65 46.24 18.97
C ASP A 6 27.62 46.85 18.02
N VAL A 7 26.61 46.07 17.65
CA VAL A 7 25.55 46.49 16.72
C VAL A 7 24.20 46.34 17.40
N SER A 8 23.43 47.43 17.43
CA SER A 8 22.04 47.43 17.90
C SER A 8 21.14 47.96 16.80
N LEU A 9 20.21 47.14 16.34
CA LEU A 9 19.25 47.47 15.30
C LEU A 9 17.82 47.37 15.85
N ILE A 10 17.01 48.39 15.61
CA ILE A 10 15.61 48.41 16.00
C ILE A 10 14.80 48.85 14.78
N ALA A 11 14.01 47.94 14.24
CA ALA A 11 13.07 48.21 13.16
C ALA A 11 11.65 48.23 13.73
N GLY A 12 10.91 49.32 13.50
CA GLY A 12 9.53 49.44 13.99
C GLY A 12 8.52 48.49 13.30
N GLN A 13 8.92 47.85 12.20
CA GLN A 13 8.15 46.86 11.45
C GLN A 13 9.06 45.67 11.12
N ASN A 14 9.36 45.41 9.86
CA ASN A 14 10.25 44.33 9.45
C ASN A 14 11.72 44.73 9.49
N LEU A 15 12.58 43.75 9.76
CA LEU A 15 14.02 43.83 9.50
C LEU A 15 14.38 42.78 8.45
N ASP A 16 14.59 43.21 7.21
CA ASP A 16 14.94 42.34 6.09
C ASP A 16 16.45 42.45 5.81
N ASN A 17 17.22 41.43 6.20
CA ASN A 17 18.64 41.34 5.90
C ASN A 17 18.90 40.47 4.67
N VAL A 18 19.30 41.14 3.57
CA VAL A 18 19.77 40.49 2.33
C VAL A 18 21.29 40.60 2.15
N GLY A 19 22.00 41.15 3.14
CA GLY A 19 23.44 41.41 3.09
C GLY A 19 24.14 40.90 4.35
N THR A 20 25.11 41.67 4.84
CA THR A 20 25.86 41.32 6.06
C THR A 20 25.55 42.29 7.20
N LEU A 21 25.14 41.75 8.34
CA LEU A 21 25.15 42.40 9.65
C LEU A 21 26.24 41.74 10.49
N HIS A 22 27.24 42.50 10.91
CA HIS A 22 28.40 41.95 11.63
C HIS A 22 28.74 42.77 12.88
N ALA A 23 28.93 42.10 14.01
CA ALA A 23 29.47 42.70 15.23
C ALA A 23 30.71 41.93 15.71
N ALA A 24 31.80 42.62 16.02
CA ALA A 24 32.99 41.97 16.60
C ALA A 24 32.71 41.40 18.01
N ASN A 25 31.82 42.03 18.77
CA ASN A 25 31.37 41.60 20.08
C ASN A 25 29.88 41.20 20.01
N ASN A 26 28.95 42.10 20.32
CA ASN A 26 27.54 41.75 20.46
C ASN A 26 26.69 42.35 19.35
N LEU A 27 25.73 41.57 18.85
CA LEU A 27 24.71 42.03 17.92
C LEU A 27 23.34 41.79 18.54
N SER A 28 22.56 42.86 18.66
CA SER A 28 21.14 42.80 19.04
C SER A 28 20.31 43.37 17.90
N ALA A 29 19.34 42.62 17.40
CA ALA A 29 18.41 43.11 16.39
C ALA A 29 16.96 42.84 16.79
N VAL A 30 16.14 43.89 16.76
CA VAL A 30 14.73 43.85 17.14
C VAL A 30 13.88 44.29 15.95
N ALA A 31 12.91 43.48 15.57
CA ALA A 31 11.89 43.80 14.58
C ALA A 31 10.51 43.81 15.24
N GLY A 32 9.74 44.89 15.05
CA GLY A 32 8.38 45.01 15.56
C GLY A 32 7.40 43.99 14.95
N ASN A 33 7.68 43.54 13.73
CA ASN A 33 6.92 42.51 13.02
C ASN A 33 7.83 41.30 12.72
N ASN A 34 8.36 41.19 11.49
CA ASN A 34 9.16 40.03 11.09
C ASN A 34 10.65 40.37 11.00
N LEU A 35 11.52 39.40 11.32
CA LEU A 35 12.95 39.45 11.04
C LEU A 35 13.26 38.40 9.98
N ILE A 36 13.67 38.84 8.78
CA ILE A 36 13.96 37.94 7.66
C ILE A 36 15.46 38.03 7.36
N ASN A 37 16.13 36.89 7.34
CA ASN A 37 17.51 36.77 6.94
C ASN A 37 17.63 35.88 5.70
N THR A 38 18.23 36.44 4.65
CA THR A 38 18.72 35.72 3.47
C THR A 38 20.21 35.94 3.23
N GLY A 39 20.88 36.65 4.13
CA GLY A 39 22.31 36.94 4.08
C GLY A 39 23.04 36.42 5.33
N LEU A 40 24.03 37.18 5.81
CA LEU A 40 24.80 36.87 7.00
C LEU A 40 24.41 37.80 8.16
N ILE A 41 24.11 37.21 9.32
CA ILE A 41 24.07 37.90 10.61
C ILE A 41 25.10 37.24 11.52
N GLU A 42 26.10 37.99 11.96
CA GLU A 42 27.22 37.47 12.73
C GLU A 42 27.56 38.34 13.95
N ALA A 43 27.81 37.69 15.09
CA ALA A 43 28.41 38.31 16.26
C ALA A 43 29.61 37.48 16.76
N GLY A 44 30.73 38.11 17.11
CA GLY A 44 31.86 37.40 17.71
C GLY A 44 31.58 36.90 19.14
N ASN A 45 30.54 37.43 19.79
CA ASN A 45 30.17 37.13 21.16
C ASN A 45 28.66 36.80 21.23
N ARG A 46 27.81 37.66 21.80
CA ARG A 46 26.36 37.40 21.90
C ARG A 46 25.61 37.88 20.65
N LEU A 47 24.73 37.03 20.13
CA LEU A 47 23.79 37.36 19.06
C LEU A 47 22.35 37.18 19.56
N ASP A 48 21.64 38.29 19.72
CA ASP A 48 20.24 38.32 20.16
C ASP A 48 19.34 38.84 19.02
N LEU A 49 18.44 37.98 18.52
CA LEU A 49 17.48 38.34 17.49
C LEU A 49 16.05 38.20 18.03
N LEU A 50 15.28 39.28 17.95
CA LEU A 50 13.92 39.33 18.44
C LEU A 50 12.97 39.83 17.35
N ALA A 51 11.94 39.05 17.06
CA ALA A 51 10.83 39.40 16.16
C ALA A 51 9.51 39.44 16.94
N GLY A 52 8.67 40.43 16.65
CA GLY A 52 7.31 40.51 17.20
C GLY A 52 6.41 39.38 16.70
N ASN A 53 6.57 38.98 15.45
CA ASN A 53 5.91 37.85 14.80
C ASN A 53 6.97 36.82 14.40
N ASP A 54 7.35 36.72 13.12
CA ASP A 54 8.16 35.61 12.63
C ASP A 54 9.65 35.98 12.51
N LEU A 55 10.52 35.02 12.85
CA LEU A 55 11.96 35.07 12.56
C LEU A 55 12.29 34.00 11.53
N ILE A 56 12.70 34.42 10.34
CA ILE A 56 12.87 33.54 9.18
C ILE A 56 14.31 33.62 8.69
N ASN A 57 15.00 32.48 8.68
CA ASN A 57 16.29 32.29 8.03
C ASN A 57 16.09 31.38 6.82
N THR A 58 16.38 31.87 5.62
CA THR A 58 16.13 31.13 4.38
C THR A 58 17.10 31.52 3.26
N ALA A 59 16.96 30.93 2.07
CA ALA A 59 17.80 31.19 0.90
C ALA A 59 19.32 31.12 1.19
N GLY A 60 19.74 30.09 1.94
CA GLY A 60 21.14 29.92 2.35
C GLY A 60 21.63 30.92 3.39
N GLY A 61 20.73 31.65 4.05
CA GLY A 61 21.05 32.60 5.10
C GLY A 61 21.80 31.95 6.28
N ILE A 62 22.73 32.70 6.86
CA ILE A 62 23.57 32.27 7.99
C ILE A 62 23.36 33.22 9.17
N ILE A 63 23.06 32.66 10.32
CA ILE A 63 22.99 33.34 11.62
C ILE A 63 24.04 32.71 12.52
N LYS A 64 25.03 33.48 12.97
CA LYS A 64 26.21 32.94 13.66
C LYS A 64 26.65 33.78 14.87
N GLY A 65 26.87 33.13 16.01
CA GLY A 65 27.33 33.76 17.23
C GLY A 65 28.23 32.88 18.09
N ARG A 66 28.82 33.41 19.16
CA ARG A 66 29.33 32.56 20.24
C ARG A 66 28.15 32.01 21.03
N ASP A 67 27.28 32.89 21.53
CA ASP A 67 25.99 32.53 22.12
C ASP A 67 24.88 33.10 21.23
N VAL A 68 23.91 32.28 20.82
CA VAL A 68 22.82 32.70 19.90
C VAL A 68 21.47 32.55 20.59
N SER A 69 20.69 33.63 20.62
CA SER A 69 19.31 33.65 21.10
C SER A 69 18.37 34.16 20.01
N LEU A 70 17.39 33.34 19.63
CA LEU A 70 16.36 33.66 18.66
C LEU A 70 14.98 33.64 19.33
N THR A 71 14.25 34.75 19.24
CA THR A 71 12.93 34.88 19.87
C THR A 71 11.91 35.43 18.89
N ALA A 72 10.87 34.65 18.60
CA ALA A 72 9.65 35.07 17.93
C ALA A 72 8.52 35.17 18.97
N ILE A 73 8.01 36.38 19.25
CA ILE A 73 7.08 36.57 20.39
C ILE A 73 5.71 35.94 20.12
N ASN A 74 5.10 36.24 18.96
CA ASN A 74 3.76 35.77 18.61
C ASN A 74 3.75 34.78 17.42
N GLY A 75 4.88 34.63 16.76
CA GLY A 75 5.01 33.86 15.52
C GLY A 75 5.99 32.71 15.65
N ASP A 76 6.57 32.35 14.51
CA ASP A 76 7.41 31.18 14.33
C ASP A 76 8.89 31.55 14.24
N VAL A 77 9.76 30.61 14.61
CA VAL A 77 11.16 30.62 14.19
C VAL A 77 11.34 29.59 13.09
N ILE A 78 11.70 30.04 11.90
CA ILE A 78 11.79 29.21 10.69
C ILE A 78 13.22 29.25 10.17
N ASN A 79 13.84 28.09 10.05
CA ASN A 79 15.11 27.87 9.38
C ASN A 79 14.88 26.90 8.22
N GLU A 80 14.87 27.40 7.00
CA GLU A 80 14.39 26.62 5.85
C GLU A 80 15.30 26.76 4.63
N ARG A 81 15.58 25.62 4.02
CA ARG A 81 16.29 25.53 2.75
C ARG A 81 15.31 25.83 1.63
N SER A 82 15.62 26.86 0.85
CA SER A 82 14.78 27.24 -0.28
C SER A 82 14.93 26.29 -1.46
N ILE A 83 13.81 26.05 -2.13
CA ILE A 83 13.75 25.36 -3.42
C ILE A 83 13.45 26.37 -4.53
N THR A 84 14.18 26.25 -5.64
CA THR A 84 13.88 26.96 -6.88
C THR A 84 13.43 25.96 -7.93
N SER A 85 12.22 26.17 -8.48
CA SER A 85 11.68 25.34 -9.55
C SER A 85 11.85 25.98 -10.92
N ILE A 86 12.08 25.15 -11.94
CA ILE A 86 12.14 25.56 -13.34
C ILE A 86 11.22 24.66 -14.16
N ASP A 87 10.16 25.28 -14.70
CA ASP A 87 9.27 24.65 -15.66
C ASP A 87 9.69 24.96 -17.09
N ASN A 88 9.74 23.93 -17.93
CA ASN A 88 10.01 24.06 -19.35
C ASN A 88 9.04 23.20 -20.15
N SER A 89 8.36 23.80 -21.12
CA SER A 89 7.38 23.15 -22.00
C SER A 89 7.87 22.90 -23.43
N ALA A 90 9.12 23.24 -23.76
CA ALA A 90 9.62 23.24 -25.13
C ALA A 90 9.73 21.83 -25.77
N ARG A 91 9.91 20.78 -24.97
CA ARG A 91 10.00 19.37 -25.42
C ARG A 91 9.29 18.42 -24.44
N GLY A 92 8.03 18.71 -24.15
CA GLY A 92 7.28 18.08 -23.04
C GLY A 92 7.27 18.98 -21.81
N GLN A 93 6.45 18.64 -20.82
CA GLN A 93 6.39 19.32 -19.52
C GLN A 93 7.52 18.80 -18.64
N ARG A 94 8.55 19.61 -18.45
CA ARG A 94 9.65 19.30 -17.55
C ARG A 94 9.57 20.22 -16.34
N HIS A 95 9.56 19.63 -15.17
CA HIS A 95 9.67 20.30 -13.89
C HIS A 95 11.00 19.86 -13.27
N ASN A 96 11.85 20.81 -12.89
CA ASN A 96 13.01 20.47 -12.07
C ASN A 96 13.09 21.41 -10.89
N GLU A 97 13.39 20.86 -9.73
CA GLU A 97 13.65 21.59 -8.52
C GLU A 97 15.14 21.55 -8.17
N PHE A 98 15.63 22.69 -7.71
CA PHE A 98 16.99 22.86 -7.26
C PHE A 98 16.96 23.38 -5.83
N ALA A 99 17.51 22.60 -4.91
CA ALA A 99 17.72 23.07 -3.55
C ALA A 99 18.92 24.00 -3.50
N ASP A 100 18.75 25.16 -2.87
CA ASP A 100 19.85 26.09 -2.61
C ASP A 100 20.78 25.54 -1.49
N SER A 101 21.69 26.34 -0.98
CA SER A 101 22.42 26.06 0.25
C SER A 101 21.45 25.95 1.42
N ALA A 102 21.73 25.02 2.35
CA ALA A 102 20.98 24.92 3.60
C ALA A 102 21.08 26.23 4.39
N ALA A 103 19.96 26.69 4.96
CA ALA A 103 19.99 27.80 5.91
C ALA A 103 20.65 27.31 7.21
N ARG A 104 21.55 28.13 7.80
CA ARG A 104 22.35 27.73 8.96
C ARG A 104 22.17 28.67 10.14
N ILE A 105 21.96 28.10 11.32
CA ILE A 105 22.04 28.81 12.60
C ILE A 105 23.13 28.13 13.42
N GLU A 106 24.12 28.91 13.87
CA GLU A 106 25.37 28.39 14.43
C GLU A 106 25.75 29.14 15.72
N ALA A 107 25.91 28.41 16.82
CA ALA A 107 26.44 28.93 18.07
C ALA A 107 27.74 28.20 18.43
N ALA A 108 28.84 28.92 18.69
CA ALA A 108 30.07 28.27 19.15
C ALA A 108 29.94 27.69 20.58
N ASN A 109 29.04 28.25 21.38
CA ASN A 109 28.63 27.75 22.69
C ASN A 109 27.15 27.38 22.63
N ASP A 110 26.29 28.13 23.32
CA ASP A 110 24.91 27.75 23.59
C ASP A 110 23.96 28.40 22.57
N MET A 111 22.94 27.65 22.17
CA MET A 111 21.88 28.11 21.29
C MET A 111 20.54 28.02 22.00
N SER A 112 19.76 29.11 21.97
CA SER A 112 18.39 29.15 22.48
C SER A 112 17.45 29.64 21.39
N ILE A 113 16.43 28.86 21.09
CA ILE A 113 15.37 29.21 20.14
C ILE A 113 14.04 29.17 20.88
N SER A 114 13.29 30.27 20.85
CA SER A 114 11.97 30.40 21.47
C SER A 114 10.98 30.97 20.47
N ALA A 115 9.89 30.26 20.23
CA ALA A 115 8.78 30.72 19.40
C ALA A 115 7.48 30.75 20.20
N GLY A 116 6.69 31.81 20.04
CA GLY A 116 5.34 31.88 20.58
C GLY A 116 4.39 30.85 19.97
N ARG A 117 4.71 30.38 18.75
CA ARG A 117 3.95 29.35 18.04
C ARG A 117 4.83 28.16 17.66
N ASP A 118 5.48 28.16 16.51
CA ASP A 118 6.22 26.98 16.03
C ASP A 118 7.73 27.23 15.84
N VAL A 119 8.53 26.19 16.02
CA VAL A 119 9.93 26.15 15.53
C VAL A 119 10.04 25.15 14.40
N ILE A 120 10.54 25.59 13.25
CA ILE A 120 10.62 24.79 12.03
C ILE A 120 12.05 24.80 11.52
N ASN A 121 12.66 23.63 11.38
CA ASN A 121 13.94 23.42 10.70
C ASN A 121 13.73 22.46 9.52
N LYS A 122 13.79 22.95 8.29
CA LYS A 122 13.50 22.20 7.06
C LYS A 122 14.67 22.19 6.09
N GLY A 123 15.17 20.99 5.77
CA GLY A 123 16.42 20.75 5.01
C GLY A 123 17.61 21.59 5.46
N SER A 124 17.64 22.00 6.74
CA SER A 124 18.49 23.07 7.25
C SER A 124 19.30 22.66 8.46
N VAL A 125 20.22 23.53 8.90
CA VAL A 125 21.22 23.21 9.91
C VAL A 125 21.04 24.07 11.16
N LEU A 126 20.93 23.40 12.30
CA LEU A 126 21.12 23.99 13.63
C LEU A 126 22.38 23.37 14.25
N GLU A 127 23.34 24.19 14.65
CA GLU A 127 24.62 23.72 15.20
C GLU A 127 25.01 24.52 16.44
N SER A 128 25.18 23.84 17.58
CA SER A 128 25.64 24.43 18.84
C SER A 128 26.89 23.68 19.34
N GLY A 129 27.95 24.41 19.69
CA GLY A 129 29.17 23.81 20.26
C GLY A 129 29.01 23.35 21.71
N ARG A 130 27.94 23.78 22.39
CA ARG A 130 27.57 23.36 23.75
C ARG A 130 26.10 22.97 23.79
N ASP A 131 25.28 23.62 24.61
CA ASP A 131 23.90 23.19 24.88
C ASP A 131 22.94 23.86 23.87
N MET A 132 22.00 23.09 23.33
CA MET A 132 20.95 23.59 22.42
C MET A 132 19.58 23.45 23.09
N THR A 133 18.81 24.54 23.15
CA THR A 133 17.45 24.56 23.67
C THR A 133 16.48 25.09 22.62
N ILE A 134 15.42 24.34 22.34
CA ILE A 134 14.34 24.71 21.43
C ILE A 134 13.03 24.68 22.19
N GLN A 135 12.29 25.79 22.19
CA GLN A 135 11.00 25.93 22.85
C GLN A 135 9.98 26.51 21.87
N ALA A 136 8.86 25.83 21.71
CA ALA A 136 7.73 26.29 20.91
C ALA A 136 6.45 26.31 21.75
N GLY A 137 5.68 27.39 21.64
CA GLY A 137 4.35 27.47 22.26
C GLY A 137 3.37 26.45 21.71
N ARG A 138 3.65 25.89 20.53
CA ARG A 138 2.84 24.89 19.85
C ARG A 138 3.70 23.74 19.32
N ASP A 139 4.32 23.82 18.14
CA ASP A 139 5.00 22.67 17.55
C ASP A 139 6.50 22.88 17.33
N VAL A 140 7.27 21.79 17.41
CA VAL A 140 8.64 21.74 16.87
C VAL A 140 8.71 20.73 15.73
N THR A 141 9.16 21.17 14.55
CA THR A 141 9.34 20.32 13.38
C THR A 141 10.78 20.37 12.89
N ILE A 142 11.43 19.22 12.80
CA ILE A 142 12.74 19.04 12.15
C ILE A 142 12.54 18.02 11.02
N ALA A 143 12.53 18.48 9.78
CA ALA A 143 12.06 17.70 8.64
C ALA A 143 12.97 17.92 7.42
N PRO A 144 12.94 17.04 6.40
CA PRO A 144 13.64 17.27 5.16
C PRO A 144 12.99 18.42 4.37
N THR A 145 13.72 18.92 3.38
CA THR A 145 13.13 19.60 2.23
C THR A 145 13.10 18.62 1.06
N GLU A 146 11.93 18.43 0.46
CA GLU A 146 11.76 17.58 -0.71
C GLU A 146 12.24 18.28 -1.99
N VAL A 147 12.90 17.53 -2.87
CA VAL A 147 13.26 17.96 -4.23
C VAL A 147 12.56 17.04 -5.21
N THR A 148 11.71 17.62 -6.04
CA THR A 148 10.93 16.89 -7.05
C THR A 148 11.41 17.24 -8.45
N ASN A 149 11.74 16.21 -9.23
CA ASN A 149 12.03 16.34 -10.65
C ASN A 149 11.05 15.51 -11.46
N SER A 150 10.60 16.01 -12.59
CA SER A 150 9.80 15.23 -13.52
C SER A 150 9.96 15.66 -14.96
N LEU A 151 9.83 14.68 -15.85
CA LEU A 151 9.75 14.88 -17.28
C LEU A 151 8.51 14.15 -17.80
N PHE A 152 7.47 14.89 -18.13
CA PHE A 152 6.28 14.37 -18.77
C PHE A 152 6.28 14.77 -20.26
N SER A 153 6.69 13.84 -21.12
CA SER A 153 6.63 14.07 -22.58
C SER A 153 5.23 13.79 -23.12
N ASP A 154 4.65 12.65 -22.72
CA ASP A 154 3.26 12.27 -23.00
C ASP A 154 2.81 11.18 -22.00
N SER A 155 1.57 10.69 -22.12
CA SER A 155 1.02 9.62 -21.27
C SER A 155 1.74 8.26 -21.39
N LYS A 156 2.75 8.16 -22.25
CA LYS A 156 3.54 6.95 -22.50
C LYS A 156 5.00 7.12 -22.14
N HIS A 157 5.50 8.34 -22.00
CA HIS A 157 6.90 8.65 -21.71
C HIS A 157 6.93 9.70 -20.62
N ASN A 158 7.09 9.22 -19.39
CA ASN A 158 7.26 10.09 -18.25
C ASN A 158 8.24 9.49 -17.24
N SER A 159 8.87 10.36 -16.48
CA SER A 159 9.71 9.98 -15.35
C SER A 159 9.58 11.03 -14.26
N SER A 160 9.75 10.63 -13.02
CA SER A 160 9.79 11.52 -11.88
C SER A 160 10.62 10.95 -10.74
N ASP A 161 11.21 11.84 -9.97
CA ASP A 161 12.09 11.50 -8.86
C ASP A 161 11.79 12.47 -7.70
N ILE A 162 11.69 11.94 -6.48
CA ILE A 162 11.57 12.70 -5.23
C ILE A 162 12.77 12.33 -4.35
N THR A 163 13.46 13.35 -3.84
CA THR A 163 14.59 13.18 -2.91
C THR A 163 14.40 13.98 -1.64
N GLN A 164 14.66 13.35 -0.50
CA GLN A 164 14.55 13.91 0.84
C GLN A 164 15.88 14.54 1.27
N LEU A 165 15.96 15.87 1.33
CA LEU A 165 17.13 16.56 1.86
C LEU A 165 16.96 16.81 3.36
N GLY A 166 17.43 15.86 4.18
CA GLY A 166 17.30 15.88 5.64
C GLY A 166 17.83 17.15 6.32
N SER A 167 17.21 17.49 7.45
CA SER A 167 17.71 18.53 8.36
C SER A 167 18.74 17.97 9.35
N THR A 168 19.51 18.87 9.95
CA THR A 168 20.43 18.54 11.04
C THR A 168 20.21 19.44 12.26
N ALA A 169 20.26 18.84 13.45
CA ALA A 169 20.33 19.56 14.72
C ALA A 169 21.43 18.92 15.59
N SER A 170 22.57 19.61 15.72
CA SER A 170 23.74 19.07 16.41
C SER A 170 24.14 19.91 17.62
N SER A 171 24.32 19.27 18.76
CA SER A 171 24.78 19.85 20.02
C SER A 171 26.08 19.20 20.50
N GLY A 172 27.07 20.03 20.81
CA GLY A 172 28.33 19.59 21.42
C GLY A 172 28.19 19.10 22.86
N ARG A 173 27.01 19.27 23.48
CA ARG A 173 26.66 18.76 24.80
C ARG A 173 25.22 18.25 24.81
N ASP A 174 24.29 18.96 25.47
CA ASP A 174 22.92 18.52 25.71
C ASP A 174 21.96 19.22 24.72
N LEU A 175 21.00 18.47 24.16
CA LEU A 175 19.89 18.99 23.36
C LEU A 175 18.58 18.86 24.13
N THR A 176 17.86 19.97 24.31
CA THR A 176 16.52 19.99 24.91
C THR A 176 15.50 20.59 23.95
N VAL A 177 14.40 19.87 23.71
CA VAL A 177 13.29 20.32 22.86
C VAL A 177 11.98 20.26 23.65
N GLN A 178 11.22 21.35 23.68
CA GLN A 178 9.92 21.42 24.33
C GLN A 178 8.88 22.03 23.39
N ALA A 179 7.75 21.35 23.25
CA ALA A 179 6.61 21.79 22.45
C ALA A 179 5.34 21.84 23.30
N GLY A 180 4.61 22.96 23.20
CA GLY A 180 3.29 23.10 23.82
C GLY A 180 2.23 22.15 23.24
N ARG A 181 2.51 21.51 22.10
CA ARG A 181 1.67 20.53 21.44
C ARG A 181 2.49 19.35 20.90
N ASP A 182 3.04 19.43 19.69
CA ASP A 182 3.66 18.28 19.02
C ASP A 182 5.15 18.47 18.71
N ILE A 183 5.91 17.37 18.71
CA ILE A 183 7.27 17.29 18.16
C ILE A 183 7.27 16.31 16.98
N SER A 184 7.77 16.74 15.83
CA SER A 184 7.91 15.91 14.63
C SER A 184 9.33 15.94 14.10
N ILE A 185 10.00 14.78 14.12
CA ILE A 185 11.31 14.56 13.53
C ILE A 185 11.13 13.63 12.33
N ILE A 186 11.42 14.11 11.13
CA ILE A 186 11.18 13.38 9.90
C ILE A 186 12.47 13.33 9.10
N ALA A 187 12.92 12.16 8.64
CA ALA A 187 14.06 11.94 7.75
C ALA A 187 15.26 12.90 8.00
N SER A 188 15.59 13.10 9.27
CA SER A 188 16.54 14.13 9.71
C SER A 188 17.47 13.56 10.78
N GLN A 189 18.64 14.18 10.92
CA GLN A 189 19.67 13.77 11.86
C GLN A 189 19.71 14.71 13.06
N ILE A 190 19.68 14.13 14.26
CA ILE A 190 19.77 14.85 15.53
C ILE A 190 20.88 14.22 16.35
N ASP A 191 21.90 15.02 16.69
CA ASP A 191 23.08 14.57 17.41
C ASP A 191 23.29 15.39 18.69
N ALA A 192 23.50 14.73 19.82
CA ALA A 192 24.02 15.35 21.03
C ALA A 192 25.20 14.55 21.58
N LYS A 193 26.31 15.22 21.91
CA LYS A 193 27.47 14.51 22.49
C LYS A 193 27.22 14.02 23.91
N ARG A 194 26.20 14.55 24.59
CA ARG A 194 25.72 14.10 25.88
C ARG A 194 24.26 13.68 25.75
N ASP A 195 23.32 14.42 26.33
CA ASP A 195 21.95 13.93 26.50
C ASP A 195 20.98 14.58 25.50
N ILE A 196 19.99 13.83 25.01
CA ILE A 196 18.84 14.33 24.25
C ILE A 196 17.60 14.23 25.14
N ALA A 197 16.91 15.35 25.35
CA ALA A 197 15.62 15.40 26.04
C ALA A 197 14.57 16.08 25.17
N MET A 198 13.44 15.41 24.92
CA MET A 198 12.33 15.96 24.15
C MET A 198 11.02 15.75 24.90
N ALA A 199 10.22 16.81 25.03
CA ALA A 199 8.92 16.77 25.69
C ALA A 199 7.84 17.48 24.86
N ALA A 200 6.81 16.73 24.47
CA ALA A 200 5.62 17.22 23.81
C ALA A 200 4.41 17.08 24.74
N THR A 201 3.54 18.09 24.78
CA THR A 201 2.30 18.02 25.60
C THR A 201 1.28 17.07 24.97
N GLU A 202 1.28 16.91 23.65
CA GLU A 202 0.45 15.97 22.91
C GLU A 202 1.33 14.86 22.33
N ASN A 203 1.81 14.98 21.09
CA ASN A 203 2.42 13.85 20.39
C ASN A 203 3.90 14.06 20.07
N LEU A 204 4.66 12.96 20.06
CA LEU A 204 6.05 12.94 19.58
C LEU A 204 6.17 11.89 18.47
N THR A 205 6.52 12.32 17.26
CA THR A 205 6.69 11.45 16.10
C THR A 205 8.12 11.52 15.58
N ILE A 206 8.75 10.36 15.43
CA ILE A 206 10.05 10.19 14.75
C ILE A 206 9.79 9.26 13.56
N SER A 207 9.87 9.77 12.34
CA SER A 207 9.48 9.02 11.15
C SER A 207 10.50 9.11 10.03
N SER A 208 10.57 8.07 9.21
CA SER A 208 11.17 8.17 7.89
C SER A 208 10.31 9.03 6.95
N ALA A 209 10.91 9.44 5.84
CA ALA A 209 10.24 9.89 4.62
C ALA A 209 10.81 9.10 3.43
N ALA A 210 10.12 9.04 2.30
CA ALA A 210 10.53 8.20 1.18
C ALA A 210 11.23 9.02 0.08
N ASP A 211 12.35 8.49 -0.42
CA ASP A 211 12.83 8.79 -1.77
C ASP A 211 12.03 7.93 -2.76
N GLU A 212 11.62 8.52 -3.87
CA GLU A 212 10.80 7.85 -4.90
C GLU A 212 11.39 8.05 -6.29
N GLU A 213 11.41 7.01 -7.12
CA GLU A 213 11.78 7.08 -8.54
C GLU A 213 10.72 6.39 -9.39
N HIS A 214 10.35 7.01 -10.50
CA HIS A 214 9.39 6.49 -11.47
C HIS A 214 9.90 6.71 -12.89
N SER A 215 9.78 5.69 -13.73
CA SER A 215 10.10 5.76 -15.15
C SER A 215 9.15 4.91 -15.96
N LEU A 216 8.42 5.51 -16.89
CA LEU A 216 7.56 4.85 -17.85
C LEU A 216 7.98 5.20 -19.28
N SER A 217 8.22 4.17 -20.08
CA SER A 217 8.42 4.32 -21.53
C SER A 217 7.60 3.29 -22.30
N LYS A 218 6.61 3.75 -23.06
CA LYS A 218 5.62 2.92 -23.75
C LYS A 218 5.49 3.25 -25.23
N SER A 219 5.65 2.22 -26.03
CA SER A 219 5.46 2.23 -27.48
C SER A 219 4.46 1.15 -27.90
N LYS A 220 4.12 1.11 -29.20
CA LYS A 220 3.25 0.04 -29.76
C LYS A 220 3.81 -1.37 -29.54
N LYS A 221 5.12 -1.51 -29.31
CA LYS A 221 5.84 -2.81 -29.28
C LYS A 221 6.59 -3.08 -27.99
N LEU A 222 6.76 -2.08 -27.13
CA LEU A 222 7.58 -2.19 -25.93
C LEU A 222 7.00 -1.26 -24.87
N THR A 223 6.76 -1.80 -23.67
CA THR A 223 6.50 -1.04 -22.45
C THR A 223 7.61 -1.40 -21.47
N ARG A 224 8.20 -0.37 -20.87
CA ARG A 224 9.11 -0.47 -19.74
C ARG A 224 8.59 0.42 -18.64
N GLN A 225 8.51 -0.11 -17.43
CA GLN A 225 8.20 0.66 -16.24
C GLN A 225 9.12 0.22 -15.11
N GLU A 226 9.65 1.17 -14.36
CA GLU A 226 10.52 0.98 -13.21
C GLU A 226 10.04 1.96 -12.14
N ASP A 227 9.67 1.46 -10.96
CA ASP A 227 9.21 2.24 -9.81
C ASP A 227 10.00 1.81 -8.57
N HIS A 228 10.54 2.78 -7.82
CA HIS A 228 11.34 2.53 -6.62
C HIS A 228 10.89 3.45 -5.49
N VAL A 229 10.78 2.91 -4.28
CA VAL A 229 10.50 3.64 -3.04
C VAL A 229 11.48 3.17 -1.99
N SER A 230 12.24 4.10 -1.40
CA SER A 230 13.20 3.79 -0.34
C SER A 230 13.07 4.73 0.85
N GLN A 231 12.97 4.18 2.06
CA GLN A 231 12.82 4.94 3.29
C GLN A 231 14.14 5.61 3.73
N VAL A 232 14.08 6.92 3.94
CA VAL A 232 15.12 7.73 4.58
C VAL A 232 14.75 7.93 6.04
N ALA A 233 15.46 7.23 6.93
CA ALA A 233 15.21 7.25 8.37
C ALA A 233 15.45 8.62 9.01
N ALA A 234 14.74 8.92 10.10
CA ALA A 234 15.24 9.88 11.07
C ALA A 234 16.23 9.19 12.03
N ASP A 235 17.30 9.88 12.39
CA ASP A 235 18.37 9.42 13.27
C ASP A 235 18.47 10.33 14.50
N LEU A 236 18.28 9.77 15.69
CA LEU A 236 18.59 10.43 16.97
C LEU A 236 19.79 9.73 17.63
N GLU A 237 20.90 10.44 17.80
CA GLU A 237 22.11 9.91 18.43
C GLU A 237 22.54 10.76 19.63
N ALA A 238 22.55 10.15 20.82
CA ALA A 238 23.06 10.74 22.04
C ALA A 238 24.28 9.95 22.56
N GLY A 239 25.39 10.63 22.83
CA GLY A 239 26.54 10.01 23.52
C GLY A 239 26.23 9.62 24.98
N GLY A 240 25.23 10.26 25.58
CA GLY A 240 24.66 9.99 26.88
C GLY A 240 23.30 9.29 26.75
N SER A 241 22.28 9.82 27.42
CA SER A 241 20.94 9.25 27.45
C SER A 241 19.98 9.95 26.49
N VAL A 242 18.96 9.23 26.04
CA VAL A 242 17.81 9.76 25.28
C VAL A 242 16.57 9.69 26.17
N ALA A 243 15.87 10.81 26.35
CA ALA A 243 14.60 10.87 27.06
C ALA A 243 13.54 11.53 26.18
N LEU A 244 12.53 10.77 25.77
CA LEU A 244 11.44 11.20 24.91
C LEU A 244 10.12 11.06 25.67
N GLN A 245 9.39 12.16 25.82
CA GLN A 245 8.12 12.20 26.53
C GLN A 245 7.03 12.82 25.65
N ALA A 246 5.92 12.11 25.52
CA ALA A 246 4.68 12.60 24.91
C ALA A 246 3.54 12.52 25.92
N GLY A 247 2.74 13.58 26.05
CA GLY A 247 1.56 13.57 26.92
C GLY A 247 0.43 12.69 26.40
N GLN A 248 0.37 12.47 25.09
CA GLN A 248 -0.54 11.54 24.42
C GLN A 248 0.28 10.43 23.75
N ASN A 249 0.55 10.50 22.45
CA ASN A 249 1.11 9.38 21.70
C ASN A 249 2.58 9.59 21.32
N LEU A 250 3.36 8.52 21.35
CA LEU A 250 4.74 8.50 20.86
C LEU A 250 4.88 7.45 19.75
N ALA A 251 5.35 7.86 18.58
CA ALA A 251 5.57 6.97 17.44
C ALA A 251 7.01 7.04 16.93
N VAL A 252 7.63 5.88 16.70
CA VAL A 252 8.90 5.72 15.97
C VAL A 252 8.63 4.85 14.76
N ILE A 253 8.86 5.37 13.55
CA ILE A 253 8.47 4.73 12.29
C ILE A 253 9.70 4.66 11.37
N SER A 254 10.13 3.45 11.04
CA SER A 254 11.32 3.17 10.21
C SER A 254 12.52 4.08 10.52
N SER A 255 12.77 4.32 11.80
CA SER A 255 13.75 5.31 12.28
C SER A 255 14.65 4.74 13.36
N ARG A 256 15.74 5.45 13.67
CA ARG A 256 16.80 4.96 14.57
C ARG A 256 17.00 5.88 15.77
N ILE A 257 17.10 5.28 16.94
CA ILE A 257 17.46 5.96 18.19
C ILE A 257 18.67 5.24 18.80
N THR A 258 19.75 5.96 19.02
CA THR A 258 20.96 5.46 19.67
C THR A 258 21.27 6.27 20.92
N ALA A 259 21.37 5.60 22.06
CA ALA A 259 21.82 6.20 23.32
C ALA A 259 23.07 5.49 23.83
N GLY A 260 24.16 6.24 24.07
CA GLY A 260 25.38 5.70 24.67
C GLY A 260 25.18 5.17 26.09
N LYS A 261 24.16 5.66 26.79
CA LYS A 261 23.70 5.18 28.10
C LYS A 261 22.28 4.63 27.98
N GLU A 262 21.29 5.32 28.55
CA GLU A 262 19.93 4.80 28.69
C GLU A 262 18.99 5.48 27.69
N ALA A 263 17.95 4.78 27.26
CA ALA A 263 16.84 5.41 26.53
C ALA A 263 15.52 5.20 27.26
N TYR A 264 14.75 6.29 27.38
CA TYR A 264 13.43 6.34 27.98
C TYR A 264 12.46 6.90 26.95
N LEU A 265 11.51 6.09 26.50
CA LEU A 265 10.41 6.53 25.65
C LEU A 265 9.12 6.38 26.46
N VAL A 266 8.45 7.49 26.73
CA VAL A 266 7.28 7.54 27.62
C VAL A 266 6.12 8.25 26.90
N ALA A 267 5.02 7.55 26.75
CA ALA A 267 3.75 8.07 26.23
C ALA A 267 2.68 8.09 27.33
N GLY A 268 1.87 9.15 27.40
CA GLY A 268 0.71 9.19 28.29
C GLY A 268 -0.43 8.28 27.83
N GLU A 269 -0.58 8.14 26.50
CA GLU A 269 -1.50 7.23 25.83
C GLU A 269 -0.70 6.13 25.13
N ASN A 270 -0.60 6.10 23.80
CA ASN A 270 -0.05 4.95 23.08
C ASN A 270 1.42 5.11 22.69
N LEU A 271 2.16 4.00 22.65
CA LEU A 271 3.54 3.95 22.15
C LEU A 271 3.66 2.95 20.99
N ASP A 272 4.06 3.46 19.83
CA ASP A 272 4.12 2.70 18.58
C ASP A 272 5.54 2.68 18.03
N ILE A 273 6.10 1.49 17.84
CA ILE A 273 7.39 1.26 17.18
C ILE A 273 7.14 0.47 15.90
N LEU A 274 7.04 1.18 14.78
CA LEU A 274 6.49 0.68 13.53
C LEU A 274 7.51 0.59 12.42
N ALA A 275 7.16 -0.21 11.41
CA ALA A 275 7.89 -0.30 10.17
C ALA A 275 7.27 0.59 9.09
N ALA A 276 8.08 0.94 8.10
CA ALA A 276 7.62 1.47 6.81
C ALA A 276 8.09 0.53 5.68
N GLN A 277 7.66 0.75 4.44
CA GLN A 277 7.94 -0.18 3.35
C GLN A 277 8.84 0.44 2.28
N ASP A 278 9.90 -0.29 1.93
CA ASP A 278 10.61 -0.12 0.65
C ASP A 278 9.88 -0.95 -0.42
N SER A 279 9.84 -0.46 -1.65
CA SER A 279 9.22 -1.16 -2.77
C SER A 279 10.02 -0.99 -4.05
N ASP A 280 10.19 -2.08 -4.79
CA ASP A 280 10.76 -2.09 -6.14
C ASP A 280 9.76 -2.76 -7.08
N TYR A 281 9.46 -2.11 -8.20
CA TYR A 281 8.62 -2.68 -9.26
C TYR A 281 9.28 -2.52 -10.62
N SER A 282 9.23 -3.59 -11.41
CA SER A 282 9.71 -3.55 -12.79
C SER A 282 8.78 -4.28 -13.73
N LEU A 283 8.53 -3.68 -14.91
CA LEU A 283 7.75 -4.27 -15.99
C LEU A 283 8.49 -4.15 -17.32
N TYR A 284 8.61 -5.28 -18.01
CA TYR A 284 9.08 -5.37 -19.38
C TYR A 284 8.07 -6.12 -20.24
N ASP A 285 7.26 -5.41 -21.03
CA ASP A 285 6.32 -6.00 -22.00
C ASP A 285 6.78 -5.70 -23.43
N LYS A 286 7.08 -6.74 -24.21
CA LYS A 286 7.50 -6.66 -25.61
C LYS A 286 6.61 -7.46 -26.55
N LYS A 287 6.11 -6.77 -27.57
CA LYS A 287 5.28 -7.29 -28.67
C LYS A 287 6.02 -7.15 -30.00
N LYS A 288 6.21 -8.25 -30.72
CA LYS A 288 6.79 -8.28 -32.08
C LYS A 288 5.81 -8.93 -33.04
N LYS A 289 5.61 -8.30 -34.21
CA LYS A 289 4.93 -8.88 -35.37
C LYS A 289 5.99 -9.18 -36.44
N GLY A 290 5.92 -10.35 -37.08
CA GLY A 290 6.74 -10.77 -38.22
C GLY A 290 5.87 -11.13 -39.44
N SER A 291 6.51 -11.51 -40.54
CA SER A 291 5.82 -11.95 -41.77
C SER A 291 4.97 -13.21 -41.53
N PHE A 292 3.92 -13.43 -42.34
CA PHE A 292 3.02 -14.60 -42.26
C PHE A 292 2.28 -14.78 -40.91
N GLY A 293 1.85 -13.67 -40.28
CA GLY A 293 1.03 -13.73 -39.06
C GLY A 293 1.81 -14.11 -37.79
N ALA A 294 3.13 -14.18 -37.87
CA ALA A 294 3.99 -14.46 -36.72
C ALA A 294 3.88 -13.34 -35.67
N LYS A 295 3.59 -13.70 -34.41
CA LYS A 295 3.58 -12.80 -33.26
C LYS A 295 4.47 -13.39 -32.17
N ASN A 296 5.30 -12.55 -31.56
CA ASN A 296 6.02 -12.88 -30.34
C ASN A 296 5.63 -11.90 -29.25
N PHE A 297 5.41 -12.40 -28.05
CA PHE A 297 5.11 -11.63 -26.86
C PHE A 297 6.05 -12.09 -25.74
N LYS A 298 6.57 -11.13 -24.96
CA LYS A 298 7.35 -11.38 -23.75
C LYS A 298 6.89 -10.38 -22.70
N ARG A 299 6.48 -10.84 -21.54
CA ARG A 299 6.21 -10.02 -20.35
C ARG A 299 7.06 -10.56 -19.22
N ASP A 300 7.85 -9.69 -18.60
CA ASP A 300 8.51 -9.96 -17.33
C ASP A 300 8.04 -8.86 -16.37
N GLU A 301 7.61 -9.24 -15.18
CA GLU A 301 7.09 -8.34 -14.16
C GLU A 301 7.56 -8.84 -12.81
N VAL A 302 8.11 -7.95 -11.99
CA VAL A 302 8.66 -8.27 -10.67
C VAL A 302 8.25 -7.17 -9.71
N THR A 303 7.75 -7.56 -8.55
CA THR A 303 7.44 -6.68 -7.42
C THR A 303 8.14 -7.20 -6.18
N ASP A 304 8.88 -6.34 -5.50
CA ASP A 304 9.50 -6.59 -4.21
C ASP A 304 8.99 -5.55 -3.21
N THR A 305 8.59 -5.98 -2.02
CA THR A 305 8.24 -5.09 -0.91
C THR A 305 8.93 -5.57 0.36
N ARG A 306 9.64 -4.67 1.05
CA ARG A 306 10.38 -4.98 2.28
C ARG A 306 9.96 -4.04 3.40
N ASN A 307 9.72 -4.59 4.58
CA ASN A 307 9.43 -3.79 5.77
C ASN A 307 10.74 -3.36 6.44
N ILE A 308 10.93 -2.05 6.55
CA ILE A 308 12.07 -1.40 7.17
C ILE A 308 11.72 -1.08 8.62
N SER A 309 12.47 -1.70 9.53
CA SER A 309 12.26 -1.65 10.97
C SER A 309 12.60 -0.29 11.58
N SER A 310 11.93 0.05 12.68
CA SER A 310 12.50 0.99 13.65
C SER A 310 13.51 0.28 14.56
N GLU A 311 14.62 0.94 14.88
CA GLU A 311 15.69 0.39 15.72
C GLU A 311 16.02 1.33 16.89
N ILE A 312 16.08 0.76 18.09
CA ILE A 312 16.48 1.45 19.31
C ILE A 312 17.63 0.70 19.94
N THR A 313 18.78 1.36 20.06
CA THR A 313 20.01 0.78 20.59
C THR A 313 20.51 1.60 21.78
N THR A 314 20.78 0.93 22.90
CA THR A 314 21.23 1.57 24.14
C THR A 314 22.48 0.89 24.70
N GLY A 315 23.39 1.66 25.29
CA GLY A 315 24.53 1.12 26.05
C GLY A 315 24.17 0.59 27.44
N GLY A 316 23.07 1.08 28.00
CA GLY A 316 22.49 0.70 29.29
C GLY A 316 21.05 0.20 29.15
N ASN A 317 20.15 0.68 30.01
CA ASN A 317 18.75 0.27 30.03
C ASN A 317 17.95 0.86 28.87
N LEU A 318 16.98 0.10 28.37
CA LEU A 318 15.95 0.57 27.47
C LEU A 318 14.59 0.45 28.16
N THR A 319 13.90 1.57 28.35
CA THR A 319 12.55 1.61 28.92
C THR A 319 11.56 2.18 27.91
N LEU A 320 10.52 1.40 27.62
CA LEU A 320 9.39 1.78 26.77
C LEU A 320 8.11 1.74 27.63
N ALA A 321 7.53 2.91 27.89
CA ALA A 321 6.39 3.04 28.80
C ALA A 321 5.21 3.77 28.14
N SER A 322 4.00 3.27 28.39
CA SER A 322 2.75 3.88 27.91
C SER A 322 1.66 3.80 28.98
N GLY A 323 0.81 4.82 29.07
CA GLY A 323 -0.43 4.73 29.87
C GLY A 323 -1.53 3.93 29.17
N GLY A 324 -1.54 3.94 27.84
CA GLY A 324 -2.40 3.16 26.95
C GLY A 324 -1.67 1.99 26.30
N ASP A 325 -2.04 1.64 25.07
CA ASP A 325 -1.57 0.45 24.36
C ASP A 325 -0.17 0.65 23.77
N GLN A 326 0.50 -0.47 23.44
CA GLN A 326 1.74 -0.45 22.66
C GLN A 326 1.68 -1.38 21.47
N ARG A 327 2.24 -0.94 20.34
CA ARG A 327 2.34 -1.74 19.12
C ARG A 327 3.76 -1.78 18.58
N TYR A 328 4.18 -2.97 18.20
CA TYR A 328 5.51 -3.24 17.65
C TYR A 328 5.38 -3.97 16.32
N GLN A 329 5.95 -3.40 15.26
CA GLN A 329 6.07 -4.04 13.95
C GLN A 329 7.54 -4.15 13.57
N VAL A 330 8.06 -5.38 13.54
CA VAL A 330 9.48 -5.67 13.26
C VAL A 330 10.43 -4.71 13.96
N ALA A 331 10.10 -4.32 15.19
CA ALA A 331 10.92 -3.42 15.98
C ALA A 331 12.22 -4.13 16.37
N LYS A 332 13.34 -3.41 16.33
CA LYS A 332 14.64 -3.89 16.80
C LYS A 332 15.03 -3.18 18.08
N LEU A 333 14.94 -3.87 19.20
CA LEU A 333 15.18 -3.32 20.52
C LEU A 333 16.45 -3.94 21.10
N ASN A 334 17.54 -3.18 21.12
CA ASN A 334 18.85 -3.61 21.59
C ASN A 334 19.21 -2.86 22.89
N SER A 335 19.18 -3.58 24.01
CA SER A 335 19.60 -3.06 25.31
C SER A 335 20.96 -3.59 25.75
N GLY A 336 21.84 -2.68 26.16
CA GLY A 336 23.12 -2.99 26.77
C GLY A 336 23.01 -3.48 28.22
N ASN A 337 21.85 -3.32 28.86
CA ASN A 337 21.51 -3.89 30.15
C ASN A 337 20.06 -4.42 30.14
N ASP A 338 19.14 -3.86 30.93
CA ASP A 338 17.77 -4.35 31.05
C ASP A 338 16.84 -3.71 30.01
N LEU A 339 15.91 -4.49 29.47
CA LEU A 339 14.82 -4.04 28.61
C LEU A 339 13.49 -4.12 29.37
N LEU A 340 12.90 -2.96 29.65
CA LEU A 340 11.58 -2.84 30.25
C LEU A 340 10.57 -2.33 29.21
N ILE A 341 9.52 -3.12 29.00
CA ILE A 341 8.34 -2.75 28.20
C ILE A 341 7.14 -2.75 29.15
N ASN A 342 6.59 -1.57 29.44
CA ASN A 342 5.52 -1.40 30.43
C ASN A 342 4.32 -0.63 29.85
N SER A 343 3.20 -1.31 29.71
CA SER A 343 1.96 -0.77 29.15
C SER A 343 0.84 -0.80 30.18
N GLY A 344 0.21 0.36 30.40
CA GLY A 344 -1.06 0.47 31.12
C GLY A 344 -2.25 -0.10 30.33
N GLY A 345 -2.05 -0.39 29.04
CA GLY A 345 -3.01 -1.05 28.15
C GLY A 345 -2.54 -2.45 27.71
N ALA A 346 -2.86 -2.79 26.47
CA ALA A 346 -2.40 -4.00 25.81
C ALA A 346 -1.02 -3.80 25.17
N ILE A 347 -0.34 -4.91 24.87
CA ILE A 347 0.87 -4.91 24.04
C ILE A 347 0.64 -5.84 22.85
N ASP A 348 0.92 -5.35 21.65
CA ASP A 348 0.80 -6.09 20.40
C ASP A 348 2.15 -6.17 19.65
N PHE A 349 2.69 -7.38 19.53
CA PHE A 349 3.82 -7.68 18.64
C PHE A 349 3.29 -8.22 17.32
N GLU A 350 3.00 -7.30 16.41
CA GLU A 350 2.46 -7.60 15.10
C GLU A 350 3.57 -8.03 14.14
N GLY A 351 3.39 -9.21 13.56
CA GLY A 351 4.28 -9.72 12.53
C GLY A 351 3.86 -9.21 11.16
N VAL A 352 4.83 -8.74 10.39
CA VAL A 352 4.61 -8.23 9.02
C VAL A 352 5.23 -9.20 8.01
N LYS A 353 4.98 -8.97 6.72
CA LYS A 353 5.49 -9.84 5.66
C LYS A 353 6.18 -9.02 4.59
N ASP A 354 7.39 -9.46 4.24
CA ASP A 354 8.04 -9.03 3.02
C ASP A 354 7.45 -9.84 1.85
N LEU A 355 7.38 -9.24 0.66
CA LEU A 355 6.80 -9.83 -0.53
C LEU A 355 7.83 -9.85 -1.66
N HIS A 356 7.90 -10.98 -2.36
CA HIS A 356 8.54 -11.11 -3.67
C HIS A 356 7.55 -11.78 -4.63
N ASP A 357 7.16 -11.08 -5.69
CA ASP A 357 6.24 -11.60 -6.72
C ASP A 357 6.86 -11.43 -8.10
N GLU A 358 7.11 -12.54 -8.80
CA GLU A 358 7.62 -12.56 -10.17
C GLU A 358 6.67 -13.25 -11.14
N SER A 359 6.52 -12.68 -12.33
CA SER A 359 5.84 -13.33 -13.45
C SER A 359 6.59 -13.14 -14.77
N HIS A 360 6.76 -14.26 -15.49
CA HIS A 360 7.48 -14.30 -16.75
C HIS A 360 6.67 -15.08 -17.78
N THR A 361 6.21 -14.40 -18.82
CA THR A 361 5.40 -15.00 -19.89
C THR A 361 6.06 -14.80 -21.25
N LYS A 362 6.15 -15.85 -22.06
CA LYS A 362 6.62 -15.81 -23.44
C LYS A 362 5.63 -16.55 -24.33
N ASN A 363 5.22 -15.90 -25.41
CA ASN A 363 4.35 -16.49 -26.41
C ASN A 363 4.95 -16.30 -27.81
N LYS A 364 4.85 -17.34 -28.63
CA LYS A 364 5.11 -17.33 -30.07
C LYS A 364 3.90 -17.93 -30.77
N SER A 365 3.34 -17.23 -31.75
CA SER A 365 2.23 -17.76 -32.56
C SER A 365 2.43 -17.47 -34.03
N SER A 366 1.99 -18.36 -34.91
CA SER A 366 1.87 -18.19 -36.36
C SER A 366 0.49 -18.69 -36.83
N ALA A 367 0.22 -18.66 -38.13
CA ALA A 367 -1.05 -19.14 -38.69
C ALA A 367 -1.34 -20.62 -38.40
N ALA A 368 -0.31 -21.46 -38.24
CA ALA A 368 -0.44 -22.90 -38.08
C ALA A 368 -0.04 -23.41 -36.69
N TRP A 369 0.73 -22.64 -35.92
CA TRP A 369 1.39 -23.11 -34.70
C TRP A 369 1.41 -22.05 -33.61
N PHE A 370 1.32 -22.47 -32.35
CA PHE A 370 1.59 -21.60 -31.22
C PHE A 370 2.42 -22.32 -30.15
N SER A 371 3.12 -21.54 -29.33
CA SER A 371 3.78 -21.96 -28.12
C SER A 371 3.67 -20.85 -27.09
N THR A 372 3.16 -21.18 -25.92
CA THR A 372 3.13 -20.31 -24.75
C THR A 372 3.88 -20.99 -23.63
N LYS A 373 4.69 -20.23 -22.92
CA LYS A 373 5.32 -20.69 -21.70
C LYS A 373 5.28 -19.57 -20.68
N GLY A 374 5.07 -19.92 -19.44
CA GLY A 374 5.11 -18.99 -18.35
C GLY A 374 5.64 -19.65 -17.09
N LYS A 375 6.25 -18.83 -16.26
CA LYS A 375 6.61 -19.18 -14.89
C LYS A 375 6.37 -17.96 -14.01
N GLY A 376 6.16 -18.19 -12.74
CA GLY A 376 6.13 -17.15 -11.73
C GLY A 376 6.18 -17.77 -10.35
N ALA A 377 6.45 -16.93 -9.37
CA ALA A 377 6.49 -17.29 -7.97
C ALA A 377 6.03 -16.09 -7.14
N THR A 378 5.22 -16.36 -6.13
CA THR A 378 4.84 -15.42 -5.09
C THR A 378 5.32 -15.99 -3.77
N ASP A 379 6.23 -15.27 -3.14
CA ASP A 379 6.87 -15.66 -1.90
C ASP A 379 6.70 -14.53 -0.87
N GLU A 380 6.11 -14.87 0.27
CA GLU A 380 6.04 -13.99 1.43
C GLU A 380 7.01 -14.46 2.52
N THR A 381 7.69 -13.53 3.18
CA THR A 381 8.55 -13.84 4.33
C THR A 381 8.02 -13.15 5.57
N PHE A 382 7.57 -13.91 6.56
CA PHE A 382 7.14 -13.41 7.85
C PHE A 382 8.33 -12.82 8.62
N ARG A 383 8.12 -11.64 9.19
CA ARG A 383 9.09 -10.90 9.99
C ARG A 383 8.45 -10.54 11.33
N GLN A 384 9.23 -10.59 12.40
CA GLN A 384 8.80 -10.27 13.76
C GLN A 384 9.84 -9.36 14.44
N SER A 385 9.42 -8.70 15.52
CA SER A 385 10.24 -7.84 16.36
C SER A 385 11.35 -8.64 17.08
N GLU A 386 12.54 -8.05 17.09
CA GLU A 386 13.76 -8.58 17.69
C GLU A 386 14.00 -7.84 19.02
N LEU A 387 14.02 -8.58 20.14
CA LEU A 387 14.29 -8.03 21.47
C LEU A 387 15.55 -8.68 22.02
N VAL A 388 16.60 -7.87 22.18
CA VAL A 388 17.92 -8.31 22.68
C VAL A 388 18.30 -7.46 23.87
N ALA A 389 18.52 -8.09 25.02
CA ALA A 389 19.01 -7.45 26.24
C ALA A 389 20.16 -8.27 26.83
N LYS A 390 21.17 -7.60 27.38
CA LYS A 390 22.25 -8.28 28.12
C LYS A 390 21.84 -8.61 29.57
N GLY A 391 20.90 -7.85 30.12
CA GLY A 391 20.26 -8.06 31.41
C GLY A 391 18.91 -8.76 31.27
N GLU A 392 17.94 -8.34 32.07
CA GLU A 392 16.59 -8.91 32.08
C GLU A 392 15.69 -8.26 31.02
N VAL A 393 14.78 -9.05 30.43
CA VAL A 393 13.67 -8.57 29.59
C VAL A 393 12.39 -8.68 30.40
N ALA A 394 11.76 -7.56 30.72
CA ALA A 394 10.50 -7.47 31.45
C ALA A 394 9.40 -6.87 30.56
N ILE A 395 8.33 -7.63 30.33
CA ILE A 395 7.17 -7.19 29.53
C ILE A 395 5.92 -7.19 30.40
N GLN A 396 5.38 -6.01 30.69
CA GLN A 396 4.19 -5.80 31.50
C GLN A 396 3.08 -5.19 30.65
N ALA A 397 1.95 -5.90 30.55
CA ALA A 397 0.77 -5.46 29.79
C ALA A 397 -0.48 -5.67 30.64
N VAL A 398 -1.11 -4.59 31.09
CA VAL A 398 -2.29 -4.67 31.98
C VAL A 398 -3.49 -5.29 31.28
N ASN A 399 -3.74 -4.95 30.00
CA ASN A 399 -4.88 -5.46 29.22
C ASN A 399 -4.52 -6.64 28.31
N GLY A 400 -3.37 -7.29 28.56
CA GLY A 400 -2.96 -8.52 27.89
C GLY A 400 -1.90 -8.34 26.81
N LEU A 401 -1.28 -9.45 26.44
CA LEU A 401 -0.17 -9.53 25.49
C LEU A 401 -0.61 -10.34 24.26
N ARG A 402 -0.53 -9.73 23.07
CA ARG A 402 -0.75 -10.39 21.78
C ARG A 402 0.56 -10.50 21.03
N ILE A 403 0.84 -11.68 20.48
CA ILE A 403 2.04 -11.93 19.68
C ILE A 403 1.65 -12.73 18.45
N ASP A 404 2.07 -12.22 17.30
CA ASP A 404 2.00 -12.96 16.04
C ASP A 404 3.15 -13.93 15.91
N VAL A 405 2.83 -15.16 15.50
CA VAL A 405 3.83 -16.19 15.19
C VAL A 405 3.58 -16.78 13.82
N LYS A 406 4.66 -17.18 13.17
CA LYS A 406 4.59 -17.87 11.89
C LYS A 406 3.81 -19.18 12.04
N GLN A 407 2.79 -19.36 11.22
CA GLN A 407 2.09 -20.63 11.11
C GLN A 407 2.97 -21.62 10.33
N VAL A 408 3.36 -22.73 10.98
CA VAL A 408 4.04 -23.83 10.30
C VAL A 408 3.05 -25.00 10.20
N ASN A 409 2.86 -25.55 9.00
CA ASN A 409 1.80 -26.52 8.71
C ASN A 409 1.74 -27.67 9.74
N GLN A 410 0.56 -27.87 10.35
CA GLN A 410 0.27 -28.92 11.34
C GLN A 410 1.08 -28.83 12.65
N GLN A 411 1.88 -27.78 12.84
CA GLN A 411 2.62 -27.54 14.09
C GLN A 411 1.78 -26.75 15.09
N SER A 412 1.99 -27.04 16.37
CA SER A 412 1.46 -26.21 17.45
C SER A 412 2.19 -24.86 17.51
N VAL A 413 1.63 -23.88 18.22
CA VAL A 413 2.29 -22.59 18.49
C VAL A 413 3.71 -22.79 19.04
N SER A 414 3.88 -23.67 20.02
CA SER A 414 5.20 -23.97 20.61
C SER A 414 6.21 -24.51 19.59
N GLN A 415 5.78 -25.41 18.71
CA GLN A 415 6.63 -25.94 17.64
C GLN A 415 7.00 -24.87 16.60
N SER A 416 6.06 -23.99 16.25
CA SER A 416 6.31 -22.81 15.42
C SER A 416 7.36 -21.88 16.06
N ILE A 417 7.23 -21.60 17.36
CA ILE A 417 8.17 -20.75 18.11
C ILE A 417 9.56 -21.39 18.13
N ASP A 418 9.67 -22.69 18.43
CA ASP A 418 10.95 -23.41 18.41
C ASP A 418 11.63 -23.35 17.03
N ALA A 419 10.85 -23.46 15.94
CA ALA A 419 11.37 -23.32 14.58
C ALA A 419 11.82 -21.89 14.27
N MET A 420 11.05 -20.87 14.70
CA MET A 420 11.40 -19.46 14.55
C MET A 420 12.69 -19.12 15.29
N VAL A 421 12.81 -19.47 16.57
CA VAL A 421 14.01 -19.20 17.39
C VAL A 421 15.24 -19.93 16.87
N LYS A 422 15.06 -21.13 16.29
CA LYS A 422 16.16 -21.86 15.65
C LYS A 422 16.65 -21.17 14.37
N ALA A 423 15.75 -20.56 13.61
CA ALA A 423 16.08 -19.82 12.40
C ALA A 423 16.69 -18.45 12.74
N ASP A 424 16.18 -17.81 13.79
CA ASP A 424 16.62 -16.51 14.29
C ASP A 424 16.71 -16.50 15.82
N PRO A 425 17.93 -16.59 16.38
CA PRO A 425 18.15 -16.56 17.83
C PRO A 425 17.68 -15.26 18.52
N GLN A 426 17.51 -14.15 17.80
CA GLN A 426 17.04 -12.88 18.38
C GLN A 426 15.55 -12.93 18.76
N LEU A 427 14.83 -13.97 18.32
CA LEU A 427 13.43 -14.22 18.70
C LEU A 427 13.29 -15.05 19.99
N ALA A 428 14.38 -15.35 20.70
CA ALA A 428 14.37 -16.16 21.91
C ALA A 428 13.40 -15.64 22.99
N TRP A 429 13.17 -14.32 23.04
CA TRP A 429 12.22 -13.69 23.94
C TRP A 429 10.78 -14.22 23.78
N ILE A 430 10.37 -14.63 22.58
CA ILE A 430 9.03 -15.20 22.30
C ILE A 430 8.85 -16.53 23.05
N LYS A 431 9.92 -17.32 23.15
CA LYS A 431 9.94 -18.58 23.90
C LYS A 431 9.88 -18.36 25.40
N ASP A 432 10.49 -17.30 25.89
CA ASP A 432 10.35 -16.91 27.30
C ASP A 432 8.96 -16.37 27.60
N ALA A 433 8.36 -15.63 26.67
CA ALA A 433 6.98 -15.19 26.76
C ALA A 433 6.00 -16.38 26.83
N GLU A 434 6.20 -17.42 26.01
CA GLU A 434 5.37 -18.65 26.01
C GLU A 434 5.22 -19.28 27.40
N LYS A 435 6.25 -19.21 28.26
CA LYS A 435 6.22 -19.77 29.62
C LYS A 435 5.19 -19.09 30.54
N ARG A 436 4.75 -17.86 30.23
CA ARG A 436 3.82 -17.09 31.06
C ARG A 436 2.39 -17.62 31.01
N GLY A 437 1.98 -18.21 29.88
CA GLY A 437 0.65 -18.80 29.70
C GLY A 437 -0.52 -17.82 29.56
N ASP A 438 -0.27 -16.50 29.60
CA ASP A 438 -1.26 -15.42 29.53
C ASP A 438 -1.27 -14.67 28.18
N ILE A 439 -0.78 -15.33 27.11
CA ILE A 439 -0.57 -14.71 25.79
C ILE A 439 -1.66 -15.11 24.81
N ASN A 440 -2.18 -14.12 24.09
CA ASN A 440 -3.05 -14.32 22.94
C ASN A 440 -2.21 -14.51 21.66
N TRP A 441 -2.11 -15.74 21.19
CA TRP A 441 -1.33 -16.08 20.00
C TRP A 441 -2.16 -15.95 18.72
N ARG A 442 -1.64 -15.24 17.73
CA ARG A 442 -2.20 -15.21 16.37
C ARG A 442 -1.21 -15.84 15.39
N GLN A 443 -1.66 -16.87 14.69
CA GLN A 443 -0.85 -17.54 13.68
C GLN A 443 -0.96 -16.82 12.33
N VAL A 444 0.17 -16.49 11.72
CA VAL A 444 0.26 -15.81 10.43
C VAL A 444 0.87 -16.75 9.41
N LYS A 445 0.13 -17.06 8.35
CA LYS A 445 0.57 -17.97 7.28
C LYS A 445 1.20 -17.19 6.13
N GLU A 446 2.39 -17.57 5.72
CA GLU A 446 3.04 -17.10 4.50
C GLU A 446 2.45 -17.80 3.26
N ILE A 447 2.50 -17.09 2.13
CA ILE A 447 2.20 -17.62 0.80
C ILE A 447 3.52 -17.98 0.13
N HIS A 448 3.63 -19.22 -0.35
CA HIS A 448 4.74 -19.71 -1.18
C HIS A 448 4.14 -20.52 -2.32
N GLU A 449 3.80 -19.84 -3.41
CA GLU A 449 3.17 -20.43 -4.58
C GLU A 449 4.06 -20.22 -5.79
N SER A 450 4.29 -21.28 -6.56
CA SER A 450 4.98 -21.19 -7.84
C SER A 450 4.21 -21.92 -8.91
N PHE A 451 4.25 -21.39 -10.12
CA PHE A 451 3.62 -22.02 -11.27
C PHE A 451 4.60 -22.07 -12.44
N LYS A 452 4.43 -23.10 -13.27
CA LYS A 452 5.16 -23.25 -14.53
C LYS A 452 4.29 -23.99 -15.54
N TYR A 453 4.21 -23.46 -16.74
CA TYR A 453 3.55 -24.13 -17.86
C TYR A 453 4.36 -23.97 -19.15
N ASP A 454 4.27 -24.97 -20.01
CA ASP A 454 4.79 -24.95 -21.37
C ASP A 454 3.81 -25.70 -22.25
N ASN A 455 3.12 -24.97 -23.13
CA ASN A 455 2.09 -25.53 -23.99
C ASN A 455 2.35 -25.12 -25.43
N SER A 456 2.33 -26.10 -26.33
CA SER A 456 2.42 -25.88 -27.77
C SER A 456 1.38 -26.73 -28.48
N GLY A 457 0.90 -26.25 -29.63
CA GLY A 457 -0.17 -26.93 -30.34
C GLY A 457 -0.35 -26.47 -31.78
N LEU A 458 -1.09 -27.29 -32.51
CA LEU A 458 -1.49 -27.07 -33.91
C LEU A 458 -3.01 -26.97 -33.98
N GLY A 459 -3.53 -25.97 -34.69
CA GLY A 459 -4.95 -25.82 -34.98
C GLY A 459 -5.80 -25.01 -33.97
N PRO A 460 -7.08 -24.74 -34.30
CA PRO A 460 -7.93 -23.77 -33.59
C PRO A 460 -8.34 -24.17 -32.16
N ALA A 461 -8.48 -25.46 -31.86
CA ALA A 461 -8.91 -25.95 -30.55
C ALA A 461 -7.82 -25.74 -29.47
N ALA A 462 -6.57 -25.97 -29.84
CA ALA A 462 -5.43 -25.78 -28.95
C ALA A 462 -5.16 -24.28 -28.66
N GLN A 463 -5.59 -23.38 -29.55
CA GLN A 463 -5.54 -21.92 -29.33
C GLN A 463 -6.55 -21.43 -28.28
N ILE A 464 -7.69 -22.12 -28.11
CA ILE A 464 -8.71 -21.79 -27.10
C ILE A 464 -8.21 -22.16 -25.70
N VAL A 465 -7.64 -23.35 -25.54
CA VAL A 465 -7.02 -23.79 -24.27
C VAL A 465 -5.94 -22.79 -23.84
N VAL A 466 -5.13 -22.29 -24.78
CA VAL A 466 -4.14 -21.26 -24.49
C VAL A 466 -4.73 -19.88 -24.21
N ALA A 467 -5.81 -19.47 -24.84
CA ALA A 467 -6.47 -18.21 -24.50
C ALA A 467 -7.01 -18.22 -23.06
N ILE A 468 -7.54 -19.36 -22.60
CA ILE A 468 -7.99 -19.57 -21.21
C ILE A 468 -6.78 -19.54 -20.26
N LEU A 469 -5.67 -20.20 -20.61
CA LEU A 469 -4.41 -20.14 -19.84
C LEU A 469 -3.87 -18.71 -19.72
N MET A 470 -3.98 -17.92 -20.78
CA MET A 470 -3.54 -16.52 -20.79
C MET A 470 -4.44 -15.60 -19.94
N ALA A 471 -5.75 -15.86 -19.89
CA ALA A 471 -6.68 -15.11 -19.04
C ALA A 471 -6.48 -15.40 -17.54
N ALA A 472 -6.12 -16.63 -17.18
CA ALA A 472 -5.86 -17.03 -15.80
C ALA A 472 -4.52 -16.52 -15.25
N VAL A 473 -3.47 -16.46 -16.08
CA VAL A 473 -2.11 -16.08 -15.65
C VAL A 473 -1.89 -14.56 -15.63
N MET A 474 -2.59 -13.79 -16.47
CA MET A 474 -2.32 -12.36 -16.64
C MET A 474 -3.12 -11.43 -15.71
N GLY A 475 -4.12 -11.96 -14.99
CA GLY A 475 -5.04 -11.18 -14.16
C GLY A 475 -5.78 -10.04 -14.91
N PRO A 476 -6.69 -9.30 -14.24
CA PRO A 476 -7.40 -8.16 -14.83
C PRO A 476 -6.46 -7.02 -15.28
N ALA A 477 -5.32 -6.85 -14.61
CA ALA A 477 -4.31 -5.83 -14.91
C ALA A 477 -3.64 -6.03 -16.28
N GLY A 478 -3.47 -7.27 -16.73
CA GLY A 478 -2.85 -7.57 -18.04
C GLY A 478 -3.66 -7.17 -19.27
N PHE A 479 -4.94 -6.84 -19.08
CA PHE A 479 -5.86 -6.34 -20.10
C PHE A 479 -6.19 -4.83 -19.96
N GLY A 480 -5.57 -4.13 -19.01
CA GLY A 480 -5.81 -2.69 -18.80
C GLY A 480 -7.08 -2.37 -17.99
N LEU A 481 -7.45 -3.22 -17.03
CA LEU A 481 -8.51 -2.96 -16.05
C LEU A 481 -7.89 -2.97 -14.65
N SER A 482 -7.73 -1.80 -14.04
CA SER A 482 -7.20 -1.65 -12.68
C SER A 482 -8.27 -1.85 -11.60
N ALA A 483 -7.88 -2.61 -10.57
CA ALA A 483 -8.26 -2.61 -9.15
C ALA A 483 -9.74 -2.47 -8.72
N GLY A 484 -10.25 -3.52 -8.07
CA GLY A 484 -11.44 -3.51 -7.21
C GLY A 484 -11.47 -4.73 -6.29
N ILE A 485 -11.80 -4.50 -5.02
CA ILE A 485 -11.75 -5.41 -3.86
C ILE A 485 -12.45 -6.77 -4.15
N GLY A 486 -11.70 -7.88 -4.17
CA GLY A 486 -12.24 -9.24 -4.37
C GLY A 486 -11.30 -10.31 -4.94
N GLY A 487 -10.04 -9.97 -5.26
CA GLY A 487 -9.14 -10.82 -6.05
C GLY A 487 -8.58 -12.09 -5.40
N ALA A 488 -8.65 -12.27 -4.08
CA ALA A 488 -7.94 -13.36 -3.39
C ALA A 488 -8.58 -14.76 -3.55
N VAL A 489 -9.87 -14.85 -3.89
CA VAL A 489 -10.57 -16.15 -4.02
C VAL A 489 -10.54 -16.66 -5.47
N ALA A 490 -10.43 -15.76 -6.45
CA ALA A 490 -10.49 -16.10 -7.88
C ALA A 490 -9.21 -16.80 -8.39
N THR A 491 -8.05 -16.57 -7.77
CA THR A 491 -6.74 -17.11 -8.18
C THR A 491 -6.60 -18.61 -7.91
N SER A 492 -7.12 -19.13 -6.80
CA SER A 492 -6.96 -20.55 -6.42
C SER A 492 -7.78 -21.52 -7.31
N VAL A 493 -8.99 -21.12 -7.70
CA VAL A 493 -9.87 -21.94 -8.56
C VAL A 493 -9.47 -21.86 -10.02
N ALA A 494 -9.07 -20.67 -10.49
CA ALA A 494 -8.51 -20.49 -11.82
C ALA A 494 -7.27 -21.39 -12.01
N THR A 495 -6.41 -21.49 -10.99
CA THR A 495 -5.20 -22.35 -11.02
C THR A 495 -5.54 -23.84 -11.11
N THR A 496 -6.51 -24.35 -10.34
CA THR A 496 -6.86 -25.80 -10.35
C THR A 496 -7.56 -26.22 -11.66
N ALA A 497 -8.48 -25.40 -12.16
CA ALA A 497 -9.13 -25.64 -13.46
C ALA A 497 -8.14 -25.59 -14.62
N VAL A 498 -7.15 -24.71 -14.54
CA VAL A 498 -6.01 -24.61 -15.47
C VAL A 498 -5.08 -25.82 -15.39
N THR A 499 -4.66 -26.22 -14.19
CA THR A 499 -3.78 -27.38 -14.01
C THR A 499 -4.44 -28.67 -14.48
N SER A 500 -5.75 -28.80 -14.28
CA SER A 500 -6.48 -29.96 -14.79
C SER A 500 -6.68 -29.93 -16.32
N THR A 501 -6.92 -28.75 -16.92
CA THR A 501 -6.96 -28.64 -18.40
C THR A 501 -5.61 -28.97 -19.02
N ILE A 502 -4.52 -28.65 -18.33
CA ILE A 502 -3.15 -29.01 -18.68
C ILE A 502 -2.94 -30.54 -18.56
N ASN A 503 -3.25 -31.13 -17.40
CA ASN A 503 -3.02 -32.55 -17.13
C ASN A 503 -3.85 -33.46 -18.04
N ASN A 504 -5.06 -33.02 -18.37
CA ASN A 504 -5.99 -33.76 -19.21
C ASN A 504 -5.95 -33.35 -20.70
N LYS A 505 -4.94 -32.59 -21.13
CA LYS A 505 -4.72 -32.23 -22.55
C LYS A 505 -5.95 -31.63 -23.23
N GLY A 506 -6.76 -30.86 -22.50
CA GLY A 506 -8.00 -30.26 -22.99
C GLY A 506 -9.22 -31.18 -23.00
N ASP A 507 -9.16 -32.37 -22.39
CA ASP A 507 -10.34 -33.20 -22.12
C ASP A 507 -11.19 -32.56 -21.02
N LEU A 508 -12.23 -31.85 -21.44
CA LEU A 508 -13.13 -31.11 -20.55
C LEU A 508 -13.89 -32.01 -19.57
N GLY A 509 -14.08 -33.30 -19.87
CA GLY A 509 -14.72 -34.25 -18.97
C GLY A 509 -13.80 -34.67 -17.82
N ALA A 510 -12.51 -34.84 -18.10
CA ALA A 510 -11.50 -35.11 -17.08
C ALA A 510 -11.16 -33.84 -16.27
N VAL A 511 -11.21 -32.67 -16.91
CA VAL A 511 -11.14 -31.36 -16.24
C VAL A 511 -12.23 -31.21 -15.21
N PHE A 512 -13.47 -31.45 -15.63
CA PHE A 512 -14.64 -31.42 -14.75
C PHE A 512 -14.46 -32.39 -13.58
N LYS A 513 -13.91 -33.59 -13.81
CA LYS A 513 -13.70 -34.61 -12.77
C LYS A 513 -12.62 -34.25 -11.74
N ASP A 514 -11.56 -33.56 -12.15
CA ASP A 514 -10.49 -33.12 -11.24
C ASP A 514 -10.91 -31.89 -10.42
N VAL A 515 -11.58 -30.92 -11.04
CA VAL A 515 -12.07 -29.71 -10.33
C VAL A 515 -13.24 -30.03 -9.39
N THR A 516 -14.01 -31.09 -9.66
CA THR A 516 -15.07 -31.61 -8.77
C THR A 516 -14.59 -32.73 -7.85
N SER A 517 -13.29 -33.07 -7.88
CA SER A 517 -12.75 -34.15 -7.05
C SER A 517 -12.86 -33.82 -5.56
N SER A 518 -13.03 -34.84 -4.72
CA SER A 518 -13.16 -34.67 -3.26
C SER A 518 -11.96 -33.92 -2.63
N ASN A 519 -10.77 -34.01 -3.24
CA ASN A 519 -9.57 -33.29 -2.79
C ASN A 519 -9.60 -31.80 -3.20
N ALA A 520 -10.12 -31.47 -4.38
CA ALA A 520 -10.33 -30.08 -4.82
C ALA A 520 -11.38 -29.37 -3.97
N ILE A 521 -12.52 -30.04 -3.72
CA ILE A 521 -13.61 -29.54 -2.87
C ILE A 521 -13.16 -29.31 -1.41
N LYS A 522 -12.30 -30.18 -0.86
CA LYS A 522 -11.68 -29.96 0.47
C LYS A 522 -10.73 -28.75 0.48
N GLY A 523 -10.00 -28.52 -0.61
CA GLY A 523 -9.15 -27.34 -0.78
C GLY A 523 -9.96 -26.04 -0.84
N TYR A 524 -11.08 -26.04 -1.57
CA TYR A 524 -11.99 -24.89 -1.69
C TYR A 524 -12.70 -24.59 -0.37
N ALA A 525 -13.12 -25.63 0.37
CA ALA A 525 -13.72 -25.49 1.70
C ALA A 525 -12.74 -24.88 2.72
N MET A 526 -11.45 -25.23 2.65
CA MET A 526 -10.42 -24.65 3.54
C MET A 526 -10.17 -23.15 3.23
N ALA A 527 -10.19 -22.77 1.96
CA ALA A 527 -10.05 -21.38 1.53
C ALA A 527 -11.29 -20.53 1.87
N GLY A 528 -12.49 -21.14 1.80
CA GLY A 528 -13.75 -20.50 2.23
C GLY A 528 -13.83 -20.23 3.73
N VAL A 529 -13.21 -21.07 4.56
CA VAL A 529 -13.13 -20.90 6.03
C VAL A 529 -12.18 -19.76 6.41
N MET A 530 -11.08 -19.54 5.67
CA MET A 530 -10.14 -18.44 5.92
C MET A 530 -10.66 -17.06 5.50
N ALA A 531 -11.74 -17.01 4.70
CA ALA A 531 -12.43 -15.77 4.28
C ALA A 531 -13.60 -15.37 5.20
N GLY A 532 -13.82 -16.08 6.31
CA GLY A 532 -14.69 -15.62 7.40
C GLY A 532 -16.20 -15.76 7.20
N PHE A 533 -16.70 -16.67 6.36
CA PHE A 533 -18.16 -16.91 6.27
C PHE A 533 -18.56 -18.39 6.11
N VAL A 534 -19.56 -18.77 6.93
CA VAL A 534 -20.59 -19.85 6.82
C VAL A 534 -20.51 -21.01 7.85
N PRO A 535 -21.63 -21.35 8.54
CA PRO A 535 -21.73 -22.45 9.50
C PRO A 535 -21.81 -23.83 8.83
N THR A 536 -21.32 -24.84 9.55
CA THR A 536 -21.30 -26.27 9.20
C THR A 536 -22.66 -26.85 8.77
N ILE A 537 -22.74 -27.42 7.56
CA ILE A 537 -23.83 -28.31 7.11
C ILE A 537 -23.31 -29.75 6.99
N ASN A 538 -24.08 -30.70 7.55
CA ASN A 538 -23.74 -32.11 7.69
C ASN A 538 -24.27 -32.95 6.49
N PRO A 539 -23.42 -33.68 5.74
CA PRO A 539 -23.75 -34.24 4.42
C PRO A 539 -24.56 -35.55 4.42
N LYS A 540 -25.35 -35.87 5.45
CA LYS A 540 -26.08 -37.15 5.53
C LYS A 540 -27.47 -37.18 4.90
N ASN A 541 -28.03 -36.06 4.41
CA ASN A 541 -29.45 -35.98 4.01
C ASN A 541 -29.71 -35.41 2.60
N LEU A 542 -28.93 -35.76 1.58
CA LEU A 542 -29.26 -35.44 0.19
C LEU A 542 -29.39 -36.71 -0.64
N GLY A 543 -30.58 -37.32 -0.58
CA GLY A 543 -31.02 -38.32 -1.54
C GLY A 543 -31.56 -37.63 -2.79
N LEU A 544 -31.01 -37.98 -3.95
CA LEU A 544 -31.50 -37.56 -5.26
C LEU A 544 -32.40 -38.67 -5.81
N ASP A 545 -33.64 -38.33 -6.15
CA ASP A 545 -34.47 -39.16 -7.02
C ASP A 545 -34.78 -38.43 -8.33
N LEU A 546 -34.64 -39.18 -9.41
CA LEU A 546 -34.58 -38.75 -10.80
C LEU A 546 -35.89 -39.11 -11.48
N ALA A 547 -36.96 -38.34 -11.21
CA ALA A 547 -38.24 -38.55 -11.89
C ALA A 547 -39.19 -37.33 -11.85
N SER A 548 -38.83 -36.22 -12.51
CA SER A 548 -39.81 -35.30 -13.14
C SER A 548 -39.10 -34.10 -13.80
N VAL A 549 -38.48 -34.31 -14.96
CA VAL A 549 -37.75 -33.28 -15.74
C VAL A 549 -38.56 -32.73 -16.94
N GLN A 550 -39.87 -32.97 -17.02
CA GLN A 550 -40.68 -32.41 -18.11
C GLN A 550 -42.04 -32.00 -17.58
N THR A 551 -42.42 -30.73 -17.71
CA THR A 551 -43.78 -30.24 -18.07
C THR A 551 -43.89 -28.70 -17.92
N VAL A 552 -44.00 -28.03 -19.07
CA VAL A 552 -44.86 -26.87 -19.38
C VAL A 552 -44.36 -25.43 -19.15
N ALA A 553 -44.19 -24.77 -20.30
CA ALA A 553 -44.13 -23.34 -20.58
C ALA A 553 -45.54 -22.68 -20.64
N THR A 554 -45.56 -21.34 -20.74
CA THR A 554 -46.55 -20.42 -21.40
C THR A 554 -47.49 -19.58 -20.48
N LYS A 555 -47.46 -18.23 -20.59
CA LYS A 555 -48.47 -17.35 -21.30
C LYS A 555 -48.71 -15.90 -20.72
N VAL A 556 -48.30 -14.88 -21.52
CA VAL A 556 -48.94 -13.58 -21.90
C VAL A 556 -49.01 -12.31 -21.00
N ILE A 557 -48.37 -11.27 -21.56
CA ILE A 557 -48.36 -9.78 -21.52
C ILE A 557 -49.70 -9.04 -21.27
N THR A 558 -49.71 -7.93 -20.47
CA THR A 558 -50.10 -6.55 -20.90
C THR A 558 -49.78 -5.39 -19.90
N GLU A 559 -49.23 -4.30 -20.48
CA GLU A 559 -49.32 -2.85 -20.17
C GLU A 559 -49.12 -2.28 -18.75
N SER A 560 -48.09 -1.43 -18.59
CA SER A 560 -48.28 0.04 -18.38
C SER A 560 -46.96 0.81 -18.33
N VAL A 561 -46.51 1.28 -19.51
CA VAL A 561 -45.90 2.61 -19.62
C VAL A 561 -47.06 3.58 -19.41
N ILE A 562 -47.08 4.33 -18.31
CA ILE A 562 -47.70 5.65 -18.10
C ILE A 562 -47.70 5.89 -16.58
N LYS A 563 -46.63 6.53 -16.10
CA LYS A 563 -46.56 7.43 -14.93
C LYS A 563 -45.11 7.43 -14.45
N THR A 564 -44.30 8.38 -14.95
CA THR A 564 -43.41 9.25 -14.15
C THR A 564 -42.78 10.29 -15.11
N ALA A 565 -43.63 11.08 -15.75
CA ALA A 565 -43.27 12.44 -16.22
C ALA A 565 -43.88 13.51 -15.30
N ILE A 566 -44.47 13.09 -14.18
CA ILE A 566 -45.16 13.94 -13.22
C ILE A 566 -44.93 13.28 -11.86
N MET A 567 -44.25 13.98 -10.95
CA MET A 567 -43.82 13.58 -9.59
C MET A 567 -42.39 13.03 -9.48
N GLY A 568 -41.41 13.92 -9.64
CA GLY A 568 -39.98 13.64 -9.49
C GLY A 568 -39.57 13.01 -8.15
N GLY A 569 -38.44 12.28 -8.17
CA GLY A 569 -37.83 11.58 -7.04
C GLY A 569 -36.43 11.05 -7.39
N SER A 570 -35.63 10.70 -6.37
CA SER A 570 -34.21 10.36 -6.50
C SER A 570 -33.95 8.90 -6.95
N PHE A 571 -32.80 8.64 -7.58
CA PHE A 571 -32.39 7.32 -8.10
C PHE A 571 -32.46 6.17 -7.07
N LYS A 572 -32.27 6.47 -5.78
CA LYS A 572 -32.35 5.49 -4.69
C LYS A 572 -33.77 4.98 -4.46
N ASP A 573 -34.78 5.84 -4.66
CA ASP A 573 -36.20 5.51 -4.42
C ASP A 573 -36.81 4.72 -5.60
N ASN A 574 -36.23 4.86 -6.80
CA ASN A 574 -36.64 4.12 -8.01
C ASN A 574 -35.96 2.75 -8.15
N LEU A 575 -34.81 2.52 -7.49
CA LEU A 575 -34.19 1.20 -7.41
C LEU A 575 -34.79 0.35 -6.29
N GLY A 576 -35.14 0.97 -5.15
CA GLY A 576 -35.72 0.27 -4.00
C GLY A 576 -37.16 -0.22 -4.19
N SER A 577 -37.95 0.42 -5.07
CA SER A 577 -39.35 0.04 -5.31
C SER A 577 -39.55 -0.93 -6.49
N SER A 578 -38.56 -1.11 -7.37
CA SER A 578 -38.68 -1.98 -8.56
C SER A 578 -38.38 -3.47 -8.29
N ILE A 579 -37.90 -3.83 -7.10
CA ILE A 579 -37.49 -5.21 -6.77
C ILE A 579 -38.60 -6.04 -6.10
N VAL A 580 -39.75 -5.45 -5.71
CA VAL A 580 -40.77 -6.16 -4.90
C VAL A 580 -42.09 -6.46 -5.64
N SER A 581 -42.18 -6.33 -6.98
CA SER A 581 -43.38 -6.82 -7.72
C SER A 581 -43.08 -7.75 -8.89
N THR A 582 -42.94 -9.04 -8.55
CA THR A 582 -43.58 -10.22 -9.17
C THR A 582 -43.30 -10.57 -10.64
N GLY A 583 -42.87 -11.83 -10.88
CA GLY A 583 -43.34 -12.62 -12.04
C GLY A 583 -42.29 -13.40 -12.83
N ILE A 584 -42.05 -14.66 -12.43
CA ILE A 584 -41.11 -15.63 -13.02
C ILE A 584 -41.52 -16.09 -14.44
N ALA A 585 -40.48 -16.43 -15.23
CA ALA A 585 -40.45 -17.34 -16.39
C ALA A 585 -41.46 -17.12 -17.53
N THR A 586 -41.00 -16.42 -18.59
CA THR A 586 -41.03 -16.83 -20.02
C THR A 586 -40.70 -15.57 -20.83
N GLY A 587 -39.45 -15.39 -21.27
CA GLY A 587 -39.06 -14.24 -22.12
C GLY A 587 -37.60 -13.78 -22.03
N GLY A 588 -36.62 -14.69 -22.02
CA GLY A 588 -35.19 -14.36 -21.92
C GLY A 588 -34.63 -13.50 -23.08
N ALA A 589 -35.23 -13.58 -24.27
CA ALA A 589 -34.71 -12.89 -25.46
C ALA A 589 -35.01 -11.38 -25.54
N ILE A 590 -36.00 -10.86 -24.78
CA ILE A 590 -36.46 -9.46 -24.93
C ILE A 590 -35.81 -8.50 -23.91
N ALA A 591 -35.39 -9.01 -22.75
CA ALA A 591 -34.68 -8.21 -21.75
C ALA A 591 -33.18 -8.07 -22.08
N ALA A 592 -32.52 -9.14 -22.51
CA ALA A 592 -31.11 -9.11 -22.95
C ALA A 592 -30.92 -8.23 -24.21
N GLY A 593 -31.84 -8.34 -25.18
CA GLY A 593 -31.81 -7.56 -26.42
C GLY A 593 -32.01 -6.05 -26.23
N LYS A 594 -32.66 -5.59 -25.14
CA LYS A 594 -32.84 -4.15 -24.85
C LYS A 594 -31.72 -3.53 -24.02
N ILE A 595 -30.92 -4.34 -23.32
CA ILE A 595 -29.73 -3.88 -22.59
C ILE A 595 -28.57 -3.60 -23.58
N GLY A 596 -28.57 -4.25 -24.75
CA GLY A 596 -27.62 -3.97 -25.83
C GLY A 596 -27.69 -2.55 -26.41
N ASP A 597 -28.78 -1.81 -26.18
CA ASP A 597 -29.05 -0.48 -26.77
C ASP A 597 -29.25 0.64 -25.73
N PHE A 598 -29.10 0.34 -24.44
CA PHE A 598 -29.28 1.32 -23.35
C PHE A 598 -27.93 1.92 -22.91
N THR A 599 -27.43 2.90 -23.66
CA THR A 599 -26.27 3.72 -23.28
C THR A 599 -26.73 4.90 -22.42
N LEU A 600 -26.86 4.68 -21.11
CA LEU A 600 -27.15 5.77 -20.15
C LEU A 600 -25.89 6.58 -19.77
N PHE A 601 -24.71 6.16 -20.21
CA PHE A 601 -23.45 6.89 -20.13
C PHE A 601 -22.58 6.50 -21.35
N ASP A 602 -21.86 7.47 -21.92
CA ASP A 602 -20.98 7.27 -23.08
C ASP A 602 -19.92 6.19 -22.77
N GLU A 603 -19.90 5.14 -23.61
CA GLU A 603 -18.83 4.15 -23.82
C GLU A 603 -18.29 3.35 -22.61
N GLY A 604 -19.13 2.60 -21.87
CA GLY A 604 -18.66 1.72 -20.80
C GLY A 604 -19.01 0.23 -20.95
N LYS A 605 -18.06 -0.65 -21.27
CA LYS A 605 -18.24 -2.13 -21.13
C LYS A 605 -18.57 -2.56 -19.69
N LEU A 606 -18.25 -1.73 -18.71
CA LEU A 606 -18.48 -1.96 -17.28
C LEU A 606 -19.97 -1.95 -16.89
N THR A 607 -20.80 -1.11 -17.52
CA THR A 607 -22.24 -1.07 -17.24
C THR A 607 -22.93 -2.33 -17.76
N LYS A 608 -22.50 -2.85 -18.92
CA LYS A 608 -23.03 -4.10 -19.50
C LYS A 608 -22.70 -5.32 -18.65
N VAL A 609 -21.46 -5.45 -18.18
CA VAL A 609 -21.03 -6.54 -17.28
C VAL A 609 -21.77 -6.47 -15.94
N GLY A 610 -21.90 -5.27 -15.35
CA GLY A 610 -22.63 -5.08 -14.09
C GLY A 610 -24.12 -5.45 -14.20
N MET A 611 -24.78 -5.11 -15.30
CA MET A 611 -26.19 -5.46 -15.53
C MET A 611 -26.38 -6.95 -15.78
N HIS A 612 -25.48 -7.59 -16.55
CA HIS A 612 -25.51 -9.05 -16.74
C HIS A 612 -25.24 -9.79 -15.43
N ALA A 613 -24.34 -9.29 -14.59
CA ALA A 613 -24.12 -9.86 -13.26
C ALA A 613 -25.37 -9.75 -12.38
N VAL A 614 -26.01 -8.58 -12.28
CA VAL A 614 -27.24 -8.45 -11.48
C VAL A 614 -28.36 -9.36 -12.02
N LEU A 615 -28.55 -9.39 -13.34
CA LEU A 615 -29.56 -10.25 -13.97
C LEU A 615 -29.24 -11.74 -13.76
N GLY A 616 -27.98 -12.13 -13.88
CA GLY A 616 -27.52 -13.50 -13.67
C GLY A 616 -27.71 -13.96 -12.22
N GLY A 617 -27.50 -13.07 -11.25
CA GLY A 617 -27.77 -13.36 -9.84
C GLY A 617 -29.25 -13.61 -9.59
N LEU A 618 -30.11 -12.71 -10.08
CA LEU A 618 -31.57 -12.85 -9.96
C LEU A 618 -32.07 -14.13 -10.66
N MET A 619 -31.53 -14.45 -11.83
CA MET A 619 -31.87 -15.67 -12.56
C MET A 619 -31.44 -16.93 -11.81
N SER A 620 -30.24 -16.94 -11.24
CA SER A 620 -29.76 -18.11 -10.48
C SER A 620 -30.62 -18.33 -9.24
N GLU A 621 -30.98 -17.26 -8.52
CA GLU A 621 -31.87 -17.32 -7.36
C GLU A 621 -33.27 -17.85 -7.75
N ALA A 622 -33.81 -17.39 -8.87
CA ALA A 622 -35.08 -17.89 -9.41
C ALA A 622 -35.03 -19.36 -9.87
N MET A 623 -33.85 -19.88 -10.18
CA MET A 623 -33.61 -21.28 -10.56
C MET A 623 -33.21 -22.17 -9.37
N GLY A 624 -33.26 -21.64 -8.14
CA GLY A 624 -32.91 -22.37 -6.92
C GLY A 624 -31.42 -22.39 -6.58
N GLY A 625 -30.59 -21.66 -7.32
CA GLY A 625 -29.18 -21.39 -7.00
C GLY A 625 -29.01 -20.12 -6.16
N ASP A 626 -27.76 -19.72 -5.88
CA ASP A 626 -27.49 -18.49 -5.13
C ASP A 626 -27.17 -17.30 -6.05
N PHE A 627 -27.63 -16.12 -5.63
CA PHE A 627 -27.46 -14.88 -6.38
C PHE A 627 -25.98 -14.58 -6.70
N ARG A 628 -25.07 -14.86 -5.78
CA ARG A 628 -23.64 -14.56 -5.94
C ARG A 628 -23.04 -15.39 -7.07
N THR A 629 -23.32 -16.69 -7.10
CA THR A 629 -22.87 -17.60 -8.16
C THR A 629 -23.44 -17.21 -9.51
N GLY A 630 -24.74 -16.92 -9.59
CA GLY A 630 -25.37 -16.43 -10.81
C GLY A 630 -24.76 -15.15 -11.33
N ALA A 631 -24.48 -14.20 -10.43
CA ALA A 631 -23.94 -12.90 -10.79
C ALA A 631 -22.50 -12.98 -11.30
N LEU A 632 -21.68 -13.79 -10.64
CA LEU A 632 -20.31 -14.05 -11.07
C LEU A 632 -20.30 -14.79 -12.41
N ALA A 633 -21.19 -15.77 -12.60
CA ALA A 633 -21.25 -16.57 -13.82
C ALA A 633 -21.62 -15.71 -15.03
N ALA A 634 -22.67 -14.88 -14.92
CA ALA A 634 -23.08 -13.99 -15.99
C ALA A 634 -22.05 -12.88 -16.26
N GLY A 635 -21.47 -12.28 -15.21
CA GLY A 635 -20.43 -11.27 -15.36
C GLY A 635 -19.17 -11.83 -16.03
N ALA A 636 -18.72 -13.03 -15.64
CA ALA A 636 -17.58 -13.71 -16.23
C ALA A 636 -17.82 -14.10 -17.69
N ASN A 637 -19.01 -14.61 -18.01
CA ASN A 637 -19.38 -14.96 -19.38
C ASN A 637 -19.44 -13.72 -20.27
N GLU A 638 -20.06 -12.63 -19.81
CA GLU A 638 -20.16 -11.36 -20.56
C GLU A 638 -18.79 -10.78 -20.95
N MET A 639 -17.77 -10.98 -20.11
CA MET A 639 -16.40 -10.52 -20.40
C MET A 639 -15.68 -11.33 -21.49
N VAL A 640 -16.13 -12.56 -21.74
CA VAL A 640 -15.41 -13.53 -22.59
C VAL A 640 -16.22 -13.94 -23.83
N VAL A 641 -17.55 -13.79 -23.79
CA VAL A 641 -18.48 -14.27 -24.83
C VAL A 641 -18.24 -13.60 -26.18
N ASP A 642 -17.94 -12.29 -26.22
CA ASP A 642 -17.62 -11.57 -27.47
C ASP A 642 -16.36 -12.14 -28.13
N TYR A 643 -15.34 -12.45 -27.34
CA TYR A 643 -14.10 -13.06 -27.82
C TYR A 643 -14.33 -14.48 -28.33
N LEU A 644 -15.13 -15.27 -27.62
CA LEU A 644 -15.52 -16.61 -28.05
C LEU A 644 -16.35 -16.56 -29.33
N ALA A 645 -17.28 -15.62 -29.45
CA ALA A 645 -18.11 -15.43 -30.63
C ALA A 645 -17.26 -15.10 -31.87
N GLU A 646 -16.28 -14.21 -31.75
CA GLU A 646 -15.36 -13.87 -32.84
C GLU A 646 -14.53 -15.07 -33.36
N ARG A 647 -14.32 -16.08 -32.50
CA ARG A 647 -13.48 -17.24 -32.78
C ARG A 647 -14.25 -18.49 -33.17
N LEU A 648 -15.43 -18.68 -32.59
CA LEU A 648 -16.27 -19.87 -32.75
C LEU A 648 -17.35 -19.70 -33.82
N LEU A 649 -17.80 -18.47 -34.07
CA LEU A 649 -18.75 -18.20 -35.15
C LEU A 649 -18.02 -18.09 -36.49
N PRO A 650 -18.40 -18.90 -37.50
CA PRO A 650 -17.85 -18.76 -38.85
C PRO A 650 -18.24 -17.40 -39.45
N LYS A 651 -17.27 -16.73 -40.09
CA LYS A 651 -17.46 -15.41 -40.71
C LYS A 651 -17.92 -15.56 -42.15
N GLY A 652 -18.86 -14.71 -42.59
CA GLY A 652 -19.32 -14.66 -43.97
C GLY A 652 -20.24 -15.80 -44.41
N VAL A 653 -20.85 -16.52 -43.46
CA VAL A 653 -21.87 -17.54 -43.72
C VAL A 653 -23.22 -17.07 -43.19
N ASP A 654 -24.29 -17.53 -43.84
CA ASP A 654 -25.67 -17.22 -43.44
C ASP A 654 -25.94 -17.69 -42.00
N ARG A 655 -26.70 -16.90 -41.25
CA ARG A 655 -27.10 -17.21 -39.86
C ARG A 655 -27.98 -18.46 -39.79
N ASP A 656 -28.67 -18.79 -40.88
CA ASP A 656 -29.51 -20.00 -40.96
C ASP A 656 -28.72 -21.22 -41.49
N SER A 657 -27.43 -21.06 -41.81
CA SER A 657 -26.61 -22.16 -42.28
C SER A 657 -26.27 -23.15 -41.15
N GLN A 658 -26.20 -24.44 -41.47
CA GLN A 658 -25.75 -25.48 -40.53
C GLN A 658 -24.38 -25.16 -39.90
N ALA A 659 -23.49 -24.49 -40.64
CA ALA A 659 -22.17 -24.09 -40.14
C ALA A 659 -22.26 -23.01 -39.06
N TYR A 660 -23.13 -22.01 -39.24
CA TYR A 660 -23.36 -20.97 -38.25
C TYR A 660 -24.05 -21.53 -37.00
N GLN A 661 -25.08 -22.37 -37.19
CA GLN A 661 -25.79 -23.05 -36.09
C GLN A 661 -24.86 -23.96 -35.28
N ALA A 662 -23.91 -24.65 -35.94
CA ALA A 662 -22.87 -25.41 -35.28
C ALA A 662 -21.87 -24.52 -34.50
N GLY A 663 -21.58 -23.31 -34.99
CA GLY A 663 -20.77 -22.31 -34.29
C GLY A 663 -21.47 -21.76 -33.04
N VAL A 664 -22.77 -21.45 -33.15
CA VAL A 664 -23.61 -21.00 -32.04
C VAL A 664 -23.69 -22.08 -30.97
N SER A 665 -23.92 -23.35 -31.35
CA SER A 665 -23.93 -24.48 -30.40
C SER A 665 -22.61 -24.62 -29.63
N LYS A 666 -21.46 -24.42 -30.29
CA LYS A 666 -20.13 -24.43 -29.64
C LYS A 666 -19.93 -23.25 -28.69
N LEU A 667 -20.38 -22.06 -29.08
CA LEU A 667 -20.35 -20.86 -28.25
C LEU A 667 -21.21 -21.01 -27.00
N MET A 668 -22.43 -21.55 -27.16
CA MET A 668 -23.35 -21.86 -26.07
C MET A 668 -22.76 -22.88 -25.09
N THR A 669 -22.15 -23.95 -25.63
CA THR A 669 -21.49 -24.98 -24.80
C THR A 669 -20.32 -24.39 -24.01
N ALA A 670 -19.50 -23.53 -24.64
CA ALA A 670 -18.39 -22.85 -23.97
C ALA A 670 -18.88 -21.91 -22.85
N SER A 671 -19.99 -21.22 -23.08
CA SER A 671 -20.62 -20.31 -22.12
C SER A 671 -21.20 -21.06 -20.92
N GLN A 672 -21.93 -22.15 -21.18
CA GLN A 672 -22.44 -23.06 -20.15
C GLN A 672 -21.32 -23.64 -19.28
N LEU A 673 -20.17 -23.94 -19.89
CA LEU A 673 -18.99 -24.41 -19.17
C LEU A 673 -18.42 -23.33 -18.25
N ILE A 674 -18.39 -22.05 -18.68
CA ILE A 674 -18.00 -20.92 -17.82
C ILE A 674 -18.93 -20.83 -16.60
N GLY A 675 -20.24 -21.01 -16.80
CA GLY A 675 -21.21 -21.05 -15.71
C GLY A 675 -20.97 -22.19 -14.73
N ALA A 676 -20.82 -23.41 -15.24
CA ALA A 676 -20.55 -24.59 -14.42
C ALA A 676 -19.23 -24.47 -13.64
N LEU A 677 -18.18 -23.92 -14.26
CA LEU A 677 -16.89 -23.65 -13.61
C LEU A 677 -17.02 -22.57 -12.53
N THR A 678 -17.85 -21.55 -12.75
CA THR A 678 -18.08 -20.48 -11.77
C THR A 678 -18.82 -21.01 -10.54
N ALA A 679 -19.85 -21.83 -10.74
CA ALA A 679 -20.54 -22.52 -9.65
C ALA A 679 -19.62 -23.45 -8.85
N ALA A 680 -18.73 -24.17 -9.53
CA ALA A 680 -17.71 -24.98 -8.88
C ALA A 680 -16.73 -24.13 -8.05
N ALA A 681 -16.45 -22.90 -8.48
CA ALA A 681 -15.58 -21.95 -7.78
C ALA A 681 -16.22 -21.29 -6.56
N THR A 682 -17.53 -21.05 -6.62
CA THR A 682 -18.28 -20.34 -5.58
C THR A 682 -19.00 -21.28 -4.62
N GLY A 683 -18.99 -22.59 -4.90
CA GLY A 683 -19.76 -23.59 -4.15
C GLY A 683 -21.26 -23.55 -4.43
N GLY A 684 -21.67 -22.94 -5.55
CA GLY A 684 -23.07 -22.76 -5.94
C GLY A 684 -23.60 -23.82 -6.91
N ASP A 685 -24.83 -23.63 -7.37
CA ASP A 685 -25.51 -24.58 -8.26
C ASP A 685 -24.99 -24.48 -9.71
N ALA A 686 -24.33 -25.54 -10.18
CA ALA A 686 -23.75 -25.60 -11.51
C ALA A 686 -24.79 -25.64 -12.64
N SER A 687 -25.99 -26.16 -12.39
CA SER A 687 -27.08 -26.16 -13.36
C SER A 687 -27.67 -24.77 -13.51
N ALA A 688 -27.88 -24.06 -12.40
CA ALA A 688 -28.36 -22.68 -12.39
C ALA A 688 -27.33 -21.75 -13.06
N ALA A 689 -26.03 -21.87 -12.74
CA ALA A 689 -24.99 -21.04 -13.33
C ALA A 689 -24.74 -21.33 -14.82
N ALA A 690 -24.81 -22.60 -15.25
CA ALA A 690 -24.74 -22.96 -16.66
C ALA A 690 -25.95 -22.44 -17.44
N ALA A 691 -27.14 -22.44 -16.85
CA ALA A 691 -28.34 -21.89 -17.48
C ALA A 691 -28.32 -20.36 -17.56
N VAL A 692 -27.79 -19.69 -16.53
CA VAL A 692 -27.55 -18.24 -16.51
C VAL A 692 -26.60 -17.83 -17.63
N THR A 693 -25.47 -18.52 -17.77
CA THR A 693 -24.47 -18.22 -18.80
C THR A 693 -24.96 -18.56 -20.21
N ALA A 694 -25.71 -19.65 -20.36
CA ALA A 694 -26.41 -19.96 -21.61
C ALA A 694 -27.36 -18.83 -22.02
N ASN A 695 -28.14 -18.30 -21.08
CA ASN A 695 -29.12 -17.24 -21.36
C ASN A 695 -28.42 -15.92 -21.70
N SER A 696 -27.31 -15.59 -21.03
CA SER A 696 -26.53 -14.39 -21.37
C SER A 696 -25.83 -14.45 -22.72
N THR A 697 -25.63 -15.64 -23.30
CA THR A 697 -24.97 -15.82 -24.60
C THR A 697 -25.94 -15.79 -25.78
N GLN A 698 -27.22 -16.08 -25.54
CA GLN A 698 -28.29 -15.98 -26.55
C GLN A 698 -28.67 -14.52 -26.81
#